data_AF-A0A3D0ZAQ9-F1
#
_entry.id   AF-A0A3D0ZAQ9-F1
#
_cell.length_a   1.000
_cell.length_b   1.000
_cell.length_c   1.000
_cell.angle_alpha   90.00
_cell.angle_beta   90.00
_cell.angle_gamma   90.00
#
_symmetry.space_group_name_H-M   'P 1'
#
loop_
_entity.id
_entity.type
_entity.pdbx_description
1 polymer ?
#
loop_
_entity_poly.entity_id
_entity_poly.type
_entity_poly.pdbx_seq_one_letter_code
_entity_poly.pdbx_strand_id
1 'polypeptide(L)'
;MNPNQEEALYEFLENVTEPFSLENVTAFVNMLEPKRDNRLPREIASMIDSRNLAFRVNSRQWISRRGCFEEAVFVITPSKVELLNGILIPGHRCLPFANPAMLPHEYEFLWKGVPVAVTTTEGPPEDFYPYYNIFGEEYAPQYVARDNHENAAAFNSDPNEDPAEVSIHTLDMRNIYREASFVPGDCFVVRTLDWKKARFSLEKADLSQWSKAELFSWFEAAESGFEDSFSLLGPGSCTEEQIAYAYWYGGKRMREIPAYSLEEFLYEKTERIEIVPYGIETRFWFAGKEIPDSKGLEGFSLPPDRTIIEEILMKNNIPVSEYVVLSYVRDALFRGETDIVNIATRLVPSNIRLDMDDLALLADYLSEAMDELSGGYSFFADQGMGPVRQRTSELHSAVINLSARLQRGEFELSWLPKHTFIVLSQIQGHAASLLEELDADAAPPDDDLDAMDNSLDSMIETYEDVKELIDGALDNFRRNNLSLIRGGSGASRVNAWREIQVSVSGTDVWRRVLVPETYTLEELHRLIQVVLDWRNSALYRFSCEKTDTSRERFRKKLAGKTQIGEFCDEGISELLYEYGTQWTVKAIILSSYQGGKNETVRCVAGAGAAPPEIVSGPLRFRRMLSALENGGDDERRAAKDELGADFVPDFFDMEKCNRELNSAYLVRT
;
A
#
# COMPACT_ATOMS: atom_id res chain seq x y z
N MET A 1 -24.62 0.64 16.49
CA MET A 1 -25.40 -0.61 16.30
C MET A 1 -24.92 -1.68 17.28
N ASN A 2 -25.67 -2.77 17.50
CA ASN A 2 -25.14 -3.97 18.15
C ASN A 2 -24.72 -5.03 17.10
N PRO A 3 -23.95 -6.07 17.46
CA PRO A 3 -23.46 -7.07 16.51
C PRO A 3 -24.57 -7.73 15.67
N ASN A 4 -25.70 -8.08 16.28
CA ASN A 4 -26.83 -8.67 15.55
C ASN A 4 -27.46 -7.71 14.52
N GLN A 5 -27.52 -6.40 14.83
CA GLN A 5 -27.98 -5.40 13.86
C GLN A 5 -26.99 -5.21 12.71
N GLU A 6 -25.69 -5.38 12.99
CA GLU A 6 -24.63 -5.34 11.98
C GLU A 6 -24.69 -6.58 11.07
N GLU A 7 -24.88 -7.76 11.62
CA GLU A 7 -25.13 -8.99 10.86
C GLU A 7 -26.38 -8.84 9.97
N ALA A 8 -27.47 -8.27 10.51
CA ALA A 8 -28.67 -7.97 9.74
C ALA A 8 -28.43 -6.95 8.62
N LEU A 9 -27.53 -5.97 8.81
CA LEU A 9 -27.12 -5.04 7.76
C LEU A 9 -26.36 -5.77 6.65
N TYR A 10 -25.38 -6.61 7.00
CA TYR A 10 -24.66 -7.44 6.02
C TYR A 10 -25.61 -8.35 5.25
N GLU A 11 -26.53 -9.04 5.94
CA GLU A 11 -27.55 -9.89 5.31
C GLU A 11 -28.41 -9.09 4.32
N PHE A 12 -28.82 -7.87 4.68
CA PHE A 12 -29.57 -7.00 3.77
C PHE A 12 -28.75 -6.68 2.50
N LEU A 13 -27.50 -6.26 2.67
CA LEU A 13 -26.63 -5.84 1.57
C LEU A 13 -26.29 -6.98 0.61
N GLU A 14 -26.15 -8.20 1.12
CA GLU A 14 -25.90 -9.40 0.31
C GLU A 14 -27.12 -9.88 -0.49
N ASN A 15 -28.32 -9.44 -0.14
CA ASN A 15 -29.57 -9.90 -0.77
C ASN A 15 -30.24 -8.83 -1.63
N VAL A 16 -29.98 -7.56 -1.39
CA VAL A 16 -30.56 -6.47 -2.18
C VAL A 16 -29.85 -6.31 -3.52
N THR A 17 -30.61 -6.12 -4.60
CA THR A 17 -30.08 -5.92 -5.95
C THR A 17 -30.46 -4.56 -6.53
N GLU A 18 -31.59 -4.00 -6.11
CA GLU A 18 -32.08 -2.69 -6.54
C GLU A 18 -31.53 -1.56 -5.66
N PRO A 19 -31.44 -0.32 -6.18
CA PRO A 19 -31.07 0.83 -5.37
C PRO A 19 -32.00 1.01 -4.16
N PHE A 20 -31.43 1.11 -2.97
CA PHE A 20 -32.17 1.20 -1.71
C PHE A 20 -31.97 2.54 -1.02
N SER A 21 -32.97 2.96 -0.25
CA SER A 21 -32.91 4.15 0.61
C SER A 21 -32.57 3.75 2.04
N LEU A 22 -32.20 4.75 2.86
CA LEU A 22 -31.96 4.54 4.28
C LEU A 22 -33.18 3.98 5.02
N GLU A 23 -34.39 4.33 4.58
CA GLU A 23 -35.65 3.83 5.15
C GLU A 23 -35.81 2.33 4.92
N ASN A 24 -35.45 1.83 3.73
CA ASN A 24 -35.57 0.42 3.38
C ASN A 24 -34.69 -0.46 4.28
N VAL A 25 -33.40 -0.11 4.39
CA VAL A 25 -32.44 -0.87 5.20
C VAL A 25 -32.77 -0.77 6.68
N THR A 26 -33.14 0.41 7.17
CA THR A 26 -33.53 0.60 8.58
C THR A 26 -34.78 -0.22 8.93
N ALA A 27 -35.74 -0.32 8.01
CA ALA A 27 -36.93 -1.14 8.21
C ALA A 27 -36.58 -2.64 8.29
N PHE A 28 -35.65 -3.11 7.46
CA PHE A 28 -35.19 -4.50 7.48
C PHE A 28 -34.44 -4.84 8.78
N VAL A 29 -33.46 -4.02 9.17
CA VAL A 29 -32.70 -4.22 10.41
C VAL A 29 -33.63 -4.22 11.63
N ASN A 30 -34.59 -3.30 11.71
CA ASN A 30 -35.58 -3.29 12.80
C ASN A 30 -36.56 -4.48 12.77
N MET A 31 -36.77 -5.09 11.61
CA MET A 31 -37.64 -6.26 11.50
C MET A 31 -36.97 -7.50 12.10
N LEU A 32 -35.67 -7.67 11.89
CA LEU A 32 -34.88 -8.76 12.47
C LEU A 32 -34.56 -8.49 13.94
N GLU A 33 -34.10 -7.28 14.25
CA GLU A 33 -33.63 -6.87 15.58
C GLU A 33 -34.37 -5.61 16.06
N PRO A 34 -35.58 -5.76 16.63
CA PRO A 34 -36.43 -4.64 16.99
C PRO A 34 -35.90 -3.90 18.22
N LYS A 35 -35.32 -2.72 18.00
CA LYS A 35 -34.92 -1.79 19.06
C LYS A 35 -35.41 -0.39 18.74
N ARG A 36 -36.04 0.28 19.70
CA ARG A 36 -36.40 1.70 19.54
C ARG A 36 -35.16 2.56 19.71
N ASP A 37 -34.41 2.70 18.63
CA ASP A 37 -33.31 3.64 18.56
C ASP A 37 -33.54 4.65 17.44
N ASN A 38 -33.64 5.93 17.82
CA ASN A 38 -33.80 7.02 16.87
C ASN A 38 -32.49 7.38 16.16
N ARG A 39 -31.34 6.83 16.60
CA ARG A 39 -30.02 7.03 16.00
C ARG A 39 -29.68 5.99 14.92
N LEU A 40 -30.32 4.82 14.97
CA LEU A 40 -30.06 3.69 14.06
C LEU A 40 -29.96 4.08 12.57
N PRO A 41 -30.86 4.91 11.98
CA PRO A 41 -30.70 5.31 10.58
C PRO A 41 -29.40 6.08 10.32
N ARG A 42 -28.97 6.94 11.25
CA ARG A 42 -27.71 7.70 11.07
C ARG A 42 -26.50 6.78 11.19
N GLU A 43 -26.54 5.82 12.12
CA GLU A 43 -25.50 4.82 12.31
C GLU A 43 -25.34 3.94 11.05
N ILE A 44 -26.45 3.40 10.52
CA ILE A 44 -26.44 2.60 9.28
C ILE A 44 -25.85 3.40 8.12
N ALA A 45 -26.33 4.64 7.89
CA ALA A 45 -25.84 5.46 6.78
C ALA A 45 -24.34 5.73 6.89
N SER A 46 -23.88 6.01 8.11
CA SER A 46 -22.48 6.28 8.36
C SER A 46 -21.64 5.01 8.16
N MET A 47 -22.09 3.86 8.65
CA MET A 47 -21.38 2.58 8.53
C MET A 47 -21.20 2.19 7.06
N ILE A 48 -22.26 2.33 6.24
CA ILE A 48 -22.19 2.09 4.80
C ILE A 48 -21.14 3.00 4.12
N ASP A 49 -21.16 4.31 4.44
CA ASP A 49 -20.28 5.29 3.79
C ASP A 49 -18.80 5.17 4.25
N SER A 50 -18.56 4.85 5.52
CA SER A 50 -17.20 4.80 6.12
C SER A 50 -16.44 3.51 5.83
N ARG A 51 -17.15 2.37 5.74
CA ARG A 51 -16.60 1.06 5.40
C ARG A 51 -16.82 0.69 3.94
N ASN A 52 -17.33 1.63 3.13
CA ASN A 52 -17.56 1.44 1.70
C ASN A 52 -18.43 0.21 1.35
N LEU A 53 -19.37 -0.17 2.21
CA LEU A 53 -20.15 -1.42 2.06
C LEU A 53 -21.09 -1.42 0.84
N ALA A 54 -21.43 -0.24 0.33
CA ALA A 54 -22.30 -0.07 -0.84
C ALA A 54 -21.94 1.21 -1.59
N PHE A 55 -22.23 1.24 -2.89
CA PHE A 55 -21.93 2.39 -3.74
C PHE A 55 -23.01 3.46 -3.65
N ARG A 56 -22.59 4.72 -3.55
CA ARG A 56 -23.52 5.84 -3.47
C ARG A 56 -24.03 6.24 -4.86
N VAL A 57 -25.33 6.08 -5.08
CA VAL A 57 -25.99 6.43 -6.36
C VAL A 57 -26.35 7.92 -6.41
N ASN A 58 -26.87 8.44 -5.30
CA ASN A 58 -27.18 9.85 -5.11
C ASN A 58 -27.18 10.20 -3.61
N SER A 59 -27.59 11.42 -3.26
CA SER A 59 -27.58 11.89 -1.86
C SER A 59 -28.50 11.12 -0.91
N ARG A 60 -29.36 10.22 -1.40
CA ARG A 60 -30.36 9.48 -0.60
C ARG A 60 -30.41 7.98 -0.86
N GLN A 61 -29.64 7.47 -1.82
CA GLN A 61 -29.72 6.08 -2.26
C GLN A 61 -28.33 5.46 -2.45
N TRP A 62 -28.26 4.19 -2.11
CA TRP A 62 -27.10 3.32 -2.32
C TRP A 62 -27.50 2.12 -3.18
N ILE A 63 -26.51 1.46 -3.75
CA ILE A 63 -26.65 0.16 -4.41
C ILE A 63 -25.59 -0.78 -3.84
N SER A 64 -25.99 -1.99 -3.49
CA SER A 64 -25.08 -3.01 -2.97
C SER A 64 -24.08 -3.47 -4.02
N ARG A 65 -22.99 -4.11 -3.59
CA ARG A 65 -22.05 -4.79 -4.50
C ARG A 65 -22.75 -5.84 -5.36
N ARG A 66 -23.65 -6.63 -4.76
CA ARG A 66 -24.49 -7.58 -5.50
C ARG A 66 -25.31 -6.88 -6.58
N GLY A 67 -26.04 -5.82 -6.27
CA GLY A 67 -26.81 -5.07 -7.27
C GLY A 67 -25.96 -4.43 -8.38
N CYS A 68 -24.69 -4.17 -8.09
CA CYS A 68 -23.74 -3.62 -9.05
C CYS A 68 -23.15 -4.67 -9.99
N PHE A 69 -22.87 -5.88 -9.48
CA PHE A 69 -22.06 -6.90 -10.17
C PHE A 69 -22.79 -8.19 -10.52
N GLU A 70 -23.99 -8.42 -9.99
CA GLU A 70 -24.87 -9.50 -10.44
C GLU A 70 -25.28 -9.22 -11.91
N GLU A 71 -25.26 -10.25 -12.75
CA GLU A 71 -25.43 -10.15 -14.21
C GLU A 71 -24.34 -9.38 -14.98
N ALA A 72 -23.28 -8.91 -14.30
CA ALA A 72 -22.15 -8.30 -14.98
C ALA A 72 -21.40 -9.33 -15.83
N VAL A 73 -20.76 -8.82 -16.87
CA VAL A 73 -20.03 -9.60 -17.87
C VAL A 73 -18.58 -9.13 -17.92
N PHE A 74 -17.65 -10.08 -17.88
CA PHE A 74 -16.21 -9.82 -17.92
C PHE A 74 -15.48 -10.89 -18.75
N VAL A 75 -14.17 -10.72 -18.92
CA VAL A 75 -13.34 -11.59 -19.77
C VAL A 75 -12.28 -12.29 -18.93
N ILE A 76 -12.15 -13.59 -19.15
CA ILE A 76 -11.01 -14.39 -18.70
C ILE A 76 -10.25 -14.87 -19.94
N THR A 77 -8.95 -14.59 -20.00
CA THR A 77 -8.09 -15.04 -21.09
C THR A 77 -7.17 -16.15 -20.57
N PRO A 78 -7.39 -17.43 -20.96
CA PRO A 78 -6.51 -18.51 -20.54
C PRO A 78 -5.08 -18.31 -21.05
N SER A 79 -4.11 -18.52 -20.17
CA SER A 79 -2.69 -18.50 -20.52
C SER A 79 -2.30 -19.69 -21.39
N LYS A 80 -1.12 -19.60 -22.04
CA LYS A 80 -0.59 -20.72 -22.84
C LYS A 80 -0.37 -21.98 -22.00
N VAL A 81 0.04 -21.84 -20.74
CA VAL A 81 0.28 -22.95 -19.82
C VAL A 81 -1.04 -23.64 -19.47
N GLU A 82 -2.07 -22.88 -19.14
CA GLU A 82 -3.43 -23.38 -18.90
C GLU A 82 -3.99 -24.17 -20.10
N LEU A 83 -3.83 -23.64 -21.32
CA LEU A 83 -4.27 -24.33 -22.53
C LEU A 83 -3.52 -25.64 -22.79
N LEU A 84 -2.21 -25.69 -22.51
CA LEU A 84 -1.39 -26.90 -22.69
C LEU A 84 -1.75 -27.98 -21.67
N ASN A 85 -1.98 -27.59 -20.43
CA ASN A 85 -2.35 -28.49 -19.33
C ASN A 85 -3.84 -28.85 -19.34
N GLY A 86 -4.65 -28.09 -20.07
CA GLY A 86 -6.09 -28.29 -20.18
C GLY A 86 -6.83 -27.90 -18.90
N ILE A 87 -6.34 -26.88 -18.21
CA ILE A 87 -6.88 -26.37 -16.94
C ILE A 87 -7.24 -24.89 -17.06
N LEU A 88 -8.03 -24.36 -16.12
CA LEU A 88 -8.19 -22.92 -15.91
C LEU A 88 -8.09 -22.61 -14.42
N ILE A 89 -7.28 -21.61 -14.08
CA ILE A 89 -7.11 -21.12 -12.71
C ILE A 89 -7.97 -19.85 -12.56
N PRO A 90 -8.98 -19.85 -11.67
CA PRO A 90 -9.82 -18.66 -11.43
C PRO A 90 -9.02 -17.49 -10.86
N GLY A 91 -8.25 -17.73 -9.79
CA GLY A 91 -7.41 -16.73 -9.14
C GLY A 91 -8.14 -15.41 -8.87
N HIS A 92 -7.44 -14.29 -9.11
CA HIS A 92 -8.00 -12.94 -8.98
C HIS A 92 -8.93 -12.51 -10.14
N ARG A 93 -9.07 -13.34 -11.19
CA ARG A 93 -9.72 -12.93 -12.45
C ARG A 93 -11.22 -12.71 -12.36
N CYS A 94 -11.82 -13.14 -11.24
CA CYS A 94 -13.22 -12.91 -10.92
C CYS A 94 -13.46 -11.66 -10.06
N LEU A 95 -12.42 -10.88 -9.72
CA LEU A 95 -12.62 -9.59 -9.04
C LEU A 95 -13.28 -8.56 -9.98
N PRO A 96 -14.25 -7.75 -9.52
CA PRO A 96 -14.95 -7.73 -8.22
C PRO A 96 -16.29 -8.50 -8.22
N PHE A 97 -16.42 -9.47 -9.13
CA PHE A 97 -17.66 -10.17 -9.48
C PHE A 97 -18.01 -11.36 -8.57
N ALA A 98 -17.19 -11.65 -7.57
CA ALA A 98 -17.48 -12.60 -6.49
C ALA A 98 -17.65 -11.85 -5.15
N ASN A 99 -18.33 -12.50 -4.20
CA ASN A 99 -18.31 -12.05 -2.81
C ASN A 99 -16.87 -12.08 -2.26
N PRO A 100 -16.31 -10.96 -1.74
CA PRO A 100 -14.95 -10.92 -1.20
C PRO A 100 -14.69 -11.92 -0.06
N ALA A 101 -15.73 -12.43 0.61
CA ALA A 101 -15.60 -13.44 1.65
C ALA A 101 -15.32 -14.86 1.11
N MET A 102 -15.48 -15.09 -0.19
CA MET A 102 -15.27 -16.39 -0.83
C MET A 102 -13.84 -16.50 -1.39
N LEU A 103 -13.25 -17.68 -1.27
CA LEU A 103 -11.93 -17.97 -1.85
C LEU A 103 -12.04 -18.44 -3.31
N PRO A 104 -11.01 -18.20 -4.16
CA PRO A 104 -11.07 -18.56 -5.58
C PRO A 104 -11.36 -20.02 -5.92
N HIS A 105 -10.97 -20.97 -5.07
CA HIS A 105 -11.28 -22.40 -5.27
C HIS A 105 -12.73 -22.77 -4.94
N GLU A 106 -13.46 -21.91 -4.23
CA GLU A 106 -14.87 -22.12 -3.90
C GLU A 106 -15.82 -21.70 -5.03
N TYR A 107 -15.29 -21.05 -6.08
CA TYR A 107 -16.07 -20.53 -7.20
C TYR A 107 -16.63 -21.65 -8.08
N GLU A 108 -17.88 -21.50 -8.51
CA GLU A 108 -18.58 -22.49 -9.33
C GLU A 108 -18.75 -21.96 -10.77
N PHE A 109 -18.21 -22.69 -11.74
CA PHE A 109 -18.29 -22.33 -13.17
C PHE A 109 -19.21 -23.29 -13.93
N LEU A 110 -20.02 -22.76 -14.85
CA LEU A 110 -20.93 -23.53 -15.69
C LEU A 110 -20.60 -23.34 -17.17
N TRP A 111 -20.42 -24.44 -17.90
CA TRP A 111 -20.29 -24.46 -19.35
C TRP A 111 -21.57 -25.01 -19.98
N LYS A 112 -22.27 -24.21 -20.79
CA LYS A 112 -23.58 -24.59 -21.39
C LYS A 112 -24.61 -25.08 -20.35
N GLY A 113 -24.57 -24.49 -19.14
CA GLY A 113 -25.46 -24.85 -18.03
C GLY A 113 -25.06 -26.10 -17.24
N VAL A 114 -23.90 -26.71 -17.54
CA VAL A 114 -23.36 -27.86 -16.79
C VAL A 114 -22.17 -27.39 -15.95
N PRO A 115 -22.12 -27.71 -14.63
CA PRO A 115 -20.96 -27.40 -13.81
C PRO A 115 -19.66 -27.99 -14.38
N VAL A 116 -18.62 -27.18 -14.43
CA VAL A 116 -17.28 -27.61 -14.83
C VAL A 116 -16.66 -28.40 -13.67
N ALA A 117 -16.01 -29.53 -13.98
CA ALA A 117 -15.38 -30.36 -12.96
C ALA A 117 -14.13 -29.66 -12.41
N VAL A 118 -13.93 -29.76 -11.09
CA VAL A 118 -12.70 -29.30 -10.42
C VAL A 118 -11.69 -30.44 -10.41
N THR A 119 -10.42 -30.12 -10.67
CA THR A 119 -9.26 -31.00 -10.61
C THR A 119 -8.13 -30.28 -9.85
N THR A 120 -7.16 -31.03 -9.39
CA THR A 120 -6.01 -30.45 -8.69
C THR A 120 -4.78 -30.41 -9.61
N THR A 121 -4.00 -29.34 -9.54
CA THR A 121 -2.75 -29.16 -10.27
C THR A 121 -1.61 -28.96 -9.28
N GLU A 122 -0.55 -29.74 -9.45
CA GLU A 122 0.67 -29.70 -8.61
C GLU A 122 1.78 -28.95 -9.37
N GLY A 123 2.58 -28.20 -8.62
CA GLY A 123 3.71 -27.45 -9.17
C GLY A 123 4.40 -26.58 -8.12
N PRO A 124 5.49 -25.88 -8.48
CA PRO A 124 6.14 -24.95 -7.57
C PRO A 124 5.25 -23.70 -7.34
N PRO A 125 5.24 -23.10 -6.14
CA PRO A 125 4.39 -21.93 -5.82
C PRO A 125 4.55 -20.75 -6.78
N GLU A 126 5.77 -20.51 -7.27
CA GLU A 126 6.11 -19.46 -8.23
C GLU A 126 5.32 -19.51 -9.54
N ASP A 127 4.88 -20.70 -9.96
CA ASP A 127 4.04 -20.88 -11.15
C ASP A 127 2.59 -20.43 -10.89
N PHE A 128 2.16 -20.37 -9.63
CA PHE A 128 0.80 -20.05 -9.23
C PHE A 128 0.62 -18.60 -8.76
N TYR A 129 1.64 -17.97 -8.18
CA TYR A 129 1.55 -16.58 -7.69
C TYR A 129 1.03 -15.56 -8.71
N PRO A 130 1.41 -15.60 -10.01
CA PRO A 130 0.87 -14.67 -10.99
C PRO A 130 -0.66 -14.63 -11.07
N TYR A 131 -1.35 -15.71 -10.72
CA TYR A 131 -2.82 -15.79 -10.70
C TYR A 131 -3.46 -15.16 -9.45
N TYR A 132 -2.67 -14.68 -8.49
CA TYR A 132 -3.13 -14.06 -7.24
C TYR A 132 -2.54 -12.66 -7.00
N ASN A 133 -1.53 -12.23 -7.77
CA ASN A 133 -0.85 -10.93 -7.59
C ASN A 133 -1.76 -9.68 -7.60
N ILE A 134 -2.94 -9.73 -8.24
CA ILE A 134 -3.87 -8.57 -8.22
C ILE A 134 -4.53 -8.37 -6.84
N PHE A 135 -4.67 -9.42 -6.01
CA PHE A 135 -5.05 -9.24 -4.59
C PHE A 135 -3.95 -8.47 -3.83
N GLY A 136 -2.70 -8.67 -4.25
CA GLY A 136 -1.48 -8.07 -3.76
C GLY A 136 -0.39 -9.14 -3.81
N GLU A 137 0.80 -8.78 -4.26
CA GLU A 137 1.90 -9.73 -4.45
C GLU A 137 2.26 -10.45 -3.14
N GLU A 138 2.17 -9.72 -2.03
CA GLU A 138 2.39 -10.20 -0.67
C GLU A 138 1.35 -11.23 -0.18
N TYR A 139 0.15 -11.23 -0.77
CA TYR A 139 -0.94 -12.11 -0.36
C TYR A 139 -1.01 -13.42 -1.16
N ALA A 140 -0.29 -13.52 -2.27
CA ALA A 140 -0.33 -14.70 -3.14
C ALA A 140 -0.01 -16.02 -2.42
N PRO A 141 1.01 -16.10 -1.54
CA PRO A 141 1.29 -17.32 -0.77
C PRO A 141 0.12 -17.73 0.13
N GLN A 142 -0.57 -16.77 0.75
CA GLN A 142 -1.69 -17.05 1.66
C GLN A 142 -2.88 -17.67 0.92
N TYR A 143 -3.18 -17.19 -0.30
CA TYR A 143 -4.23 -17.79 -1.12
C TYR A 143 -3.89 -19.22 -1.54
N VAL A 144 -2.63 -19.49 -1.89
CA VAL A 144 -2.16 -20.83 -2.28
C VAL A 144 -2.15 -21.78 -1.07
N ALA A 145 -1.72 -21.30 0.10
CA ALA A 145 -1.72 -22.07 1.35
C ALA A 145 -3.13 -22.48 1.78
N ARG A 146 -4.10 -21.55 1.70
CA ARG A 146 -5.51 -21.81 2.06
C ARG A 146 -6.28 -22.65 1.04
N ASP A 147 -5.71 -22.87 -0.13
CA ASP A 147 -6.36 -23.63 -1.21
C ASP A 147 -6.48 -25.12 -0.90
N ASN A 148 -5.49 -25.68 -0.20
CA ASN A 148 -5.43 -27.09 0.17
C ASN A 148 -4.77 -27.24 1.54
N HIS A 149 -5.35 -28.06 2.41
CA HIS A 149 -4.80 -28.35 3.74
C HIS A 149 -3.35 -28.86 3.70
N GLU A 150 -2.97 -29.61 2.66
CA GLU A 150 -1.57 -30.06 2.50
C GLU A 150 -0.61 -28.90 2.24
N ASN A 151 -1.06 -27.83 1.56
CA ASN A 151 -0.25 -26.64 1.33
C ASN A 151 -0.03 -25.87 2.64
N ALA A 152 -1.09 -25.65 3.42
CA ALA A 152 -0.98 -24.96 4.70
C ALA A 152 0.08 -25.58 5.60
N ALA A 153 0.06 -26.92 5.74
CA ALA A 153 1.07 -27.64 6.51
C ALA A 153 2.50 -27.50 5.92
N ALA A 154 2.62 -27.42 4.59
CA ALA A 154 3.91 -27.25 3.92
C ALA A 154 4.50 -25.84 4.13
N PHE A 155 3.69 -24.80 3.96
CA PHE A 155 4.08 -23.41 4.24
C PHE A 155 4.41 -23.19 5.72
N ASN A 156 3.70 -23.86 6.64
CA ASN A 156 3.98 -23.76 8.07
C ASN A 156 5.26 -24.50 8.51
N SER A 157 5.86 -25.33 7.65
CA SER A 157 7.03 -26.13 8.03
C SER A 157 8.34 -25.33 8.07
N ASP A 158 8.48 -24.33 7.20
CA ASP A 158 9.54 -23.31 7.25
C ASP A 158 8.95 -21.95 6.87
N PRO A 159 8.78 -21.01 7.82
CA PRO A 159 8.20 -19.70 7.54
C PRO A 159 9.04 -18.83 6.60
N ASN A 160 10.31 -19.20 6.36
CA ASN A 160 11.26 -18.38 5.59
C ASN A 160 11.45 -18.86 4.15
N GLU A 161 10.92 -20.03 3.80
CA GLU A 161 11.14 -20.63 2.48
C GLU A 161 9.86 -21.23 1.93
N ASP A 162 9.58 -20.92 0.66
CA ASP A 162 8.44 -21.51 -0.04
C ASP A 162 8.61 -23.03 -0.17
N PRO A 163 7.53 -23.80 0.00
CA PRO A 163 7.58 -25.24 -0.20
C PRO A 163 7.95 -25.57 -1.66
N ALA A 164 8.68 -26.67 -1.84
CA ALA A 164 9.15 -27.08 -3.17
C ALA A 164 8.02 -27.38 -4.16
N GLU A 165 6.87 -27.83 -3.67
CA GLU A 165 5.70 -28.18 -4.47
C GLU A 165 4.41 -27.95 -3.66
N VAL A 166 3.40 -27.41 -4.33
CA VAL A 166 2.06 -27.14 -3.80
C VAL A 166 1.00 -27.61 -4.78
N SER A 167 -0.22 -27.76 -4.28
CA SER A 167 -1.33 -28.39 -4.99
C SER A 167 -2.56 -27.48 -4.92
N ILE A 168 -3.01 -26.93 -6.06
CA ILE A 168 -4.14 -25.98 -6.11
C ILE A 168 -5.33 -26.54 -6.89
N HIS A 169 -6.54 -26.12 -6.51
CA HIS A 169 -7.78 -26.42 -7.21
C HIS A 169 -7.90 -25.60 -8.50
N THR A 170 -8.19 -26.30 -9.59
CA THR A 170 -8.27 -25.78 -10.94
C THR A 170 -9.47 -26.38 -11.67
N LEU A 171 -9.97 -25.73 -12.72
CA LEU A 171 -11.07 -26.26 -13.51
C LEU A 171 -10.55 -27.21 -14.59
N ASP A 172 -11.14 -28.39 -14.75
CA ASP A 172 -10.81 -29.31 -15.85
C ASP A 172 -11.44 -28.85 -17.16
N MET A 173 -10.62 -28.23 -18.00
CA MET A 173 -11.02 -27.65 -19.27
C MET A 173 -10.68 -28.53 -20.47
N ARG A 174 -10.11 -29.73 -20.28
CA ARG A 174 -9.64 -30.60 -21.38
C ARG A 174 -10.71 -30.89 -22.42
N ASN A 175 -11.92 -31.19 -21.96
CA ASN A 175 -13.05 -31.47 -22.85
C ASN A 175 -13.58 -30.18 -23.49
N ILE A 176 -13.66 -29.09 -22.72
CA ILE A 176 -14.20 -27.80 -23.16
C ILE A 176 -13.29 -27.18 -24.23
N TYR A 177 -11.97 -27.13 -24.00
CA TYR A 177 -11.01 -26.62 -24.97
C TYR A 177 -10.98 -27.43 -26.26
N ARG A 178 -11.12 -28.76 -26.17
CA ARG A 178 -11.20 -29.62 -27.36
C ARG A 178 -12.50 -29.41 -28.12
N GLU A 179 -13.64 -29.38 -27.43
CA GLU A 179 -14.96 -29.17 -28.05
C GLU A 179 -15.04 -27.79 -28.72
N ALA A 180 -14.59 -26.75 -28.02
CA ALA A 180 -14.67 -25.37 -28.49
C ALA A 180 -13.47 -24.97 -29.37
N SER A 181 -12.52 -25.89 -29.60
CA SER A 181 -11.30 -25.67 -30.40
C SER A 181 -10.58 -24.39 -29.99
N PHE A 182 -10.22 -24.28 -28.70
CA PHE A 182 -9.52 -23.13 -28.15
C PHE A 182 -8.11 -23.00 -28.75
N VAL A 183 -7.72 -21.78 -29.11
CA VAL A 183 -6.37 -21.41 -29.53
C VAL A 183 -5.83 -20.27 -28.66
N PRO A 184 -4.50 -20.09 -28.55
CA PRO A 184 -3.94 -18.95 -27.82
C PRO A 184 -4.47 -17.62 -28.35
N GLY A 185 -5.05 -16.80 -27.46
CA GLY A 185 -5.73 -15.55 -27.79
C GLY A 185 -7.26 -15.62 -27.77
N ASP A 186 -7.85 -16.82 -27.75
CA ASP A 186 -9.27 -16.99 -27.45
C ASP A 186 -9.53 -16.65 -25.97
N CYS A 187 -10.74 -16.18 -25.68
CA CYS A 187 -11.13 -15.81 -24.32
C CYS A 187 -12.50 -16.39 -23.94
N PHE A 188 -12.76 -16.44 -22.63
CA PHE A 188 -14.08 -16.68 -22.11
C PHE A 188 -14.76 -15.36 -21.80
N VAL A 189 -15.97 -15.20 -22.30
CA VAL A 189 -16.92 -14.24 -21.76
C VAL A 189 -17.60 -14.91 -20.58
N VAL A 190 -17.44 -14.29 -19.42
CA VAL A 190 -17.96 -14.78 -18.15
C VAL A 190 -19.09 -13.89 -17.69
N ARG A 191 -20.22 -14.50 -17.33
CA ARG A 191 -21.37 -13.79 -16.74
C ARG A 191 -21.59 -14.26 -15.31
N THR A 192 -21.77 -13.30 -14.41
CA THR A 192 -22.09 -13.56 -13.00
C THR A 192 -23.56 -13.94 -12.86
N LEU A 193 -23.83 -15.18 -12.45
CA LEU A 193 -25.19 -15.69 -12.22
C LEU A 193 -25.65 -15.51 -10.77
N ASP A 194 -24.75 -15.67 -9.82
CA ASP A 194 -25.00 -15.47 -8.38
C ASP A 194 -23.73 -14.91 -7.75
N TRP A 195 -23.74 -13.62 -7.44
CA TRP A 195 -22.59 -12.94 -6.83
C TRP A 195 -22.31 -13.47 -5.41
N LYS A 196 -23.35 -13.76 -4.64
CA LYS A 196 -23.23 -14.22 -3.24
C LYS A 196 -22.55 -15.58 -3.15
N LYS A 197 -22.85 -16.47 -4.10
CA LYS A 197 -22.27 -17.83 -4.18
C LYS A 197 -21.11 -17.96 -5.18
N ALA A 198 -20.64 -16.85 -5.76
CA ALA A 198 -19.60 -16.83 -6.78
C ALA A 198 -19.86 -17.84 -7.92
N ARG A 199 -21.05 -17.78 -8.53
CA ARG A 199 -21.44 -18.66 -9.66
C ARG A 199 -21.33 -17.93 -10.99
N PHE A 200 -20.66 -18.56 -11.94
CA PHE A 200 -20.33 -17.96 -13.23
C PHE A 200 -20.71 -18.85 -14.40
N SER A 201 -21.20 -18.28 -15.50
CA SER A 201 -21.35 -19.00 -16.78
C SER A 201 -20.25 -18.63 -17.76
N LEU A 202 -19.68 -19.64 -18.40
CA LEU A 202 -18.62 -19.51 -19.40
C LEU A 202 -19.18 -19.65 -20.81
N GLU A 203 -18.83 -18.68 -21.67
CA GLU A 203 -19.08 -18.73 -23.11
C GLU A 203 -17.78 -18.44 -23.86
N LYS A 204 -17.50 -19.19 -24.94
CA LYS A 204 -16.33 -18.91 -25.78
C LYS A 204 -16.57 -17.66 -26.60
N ALA A 205 -15.61 -16.75 -26.59
CA ALA A 205 -15.53 -15.62 -27.51
C ALA A 205 -14.13 -15.47 -28.10
N ASP A 206 -14.03 -14.52 -29.03
CA ASP A 206 -12.77 -14.08 -29.63
C ASP A 206 -12.79 -12.55 -29.64
N LEU A 207 -11.65 -11.94 -29.33
CA LEU A 207 -11.42 -10.50 -29.41
C LEU A 207 -11.82 -9.89 -30.76
N SER A 208 -11.78 -10.66 -31.85
CA SER A 208 -12.23 -10.24 -33.17
C SER A 208 -13.73 -9.92 -33.27
N GLN A 209 -14.53 -10.34 -32.30
CA GLN A 209 -15.98 -10.09 -32.25
C GLN A 209 -16.33 -8.66 -31.84
N TRP A 210 -15.44 -7.98 -31.11
CA TRP A 210 -15.69 -6.61 -30.65
C TRP A 210 -15.18 -5.56 -31.63
N SER A 211 -15.98 -4.52 -31.83
CA SER A 211 -15.56 -3.38 -32.64
C SER A 211 -14.47 -2.58 -31.94
N LYS A 212 -13.59 -1.94 -32.71
CA LYS A 212 -12.58 -1.02 -32.16
C LYS A 212 -13.19 0.09 -31.29
N ALA A 213 -14.44 0.48 -31.58
CA ALA A 213 -15.16 1.48 -30.80
C ALA A 213 -15.58 0.95 -29.42
N GLU A 214 -16.03 -0.30 -29.33
CA GLU A 214 -16.36 -0.94 -28.05
C GLU A 214 -15.12 -1.15 -27.20
N LEU A 215 -14.02 -1.65 -27.81
CA LEU A 215 -12.74 -1.82 -27.13
C LEU A 215 -12.22 -0.48 -26.58
N PHE A 216 -12.26 0.58 -27.37
CA PHE A 216 -11.85 1.92 -26.94
C PHE A 216 -12.76 2.48 -25.85
N SER A 217 -14.08 2.29 -25.98
CA SER A 217 -15.06 2.76 -24.98
C SER A 217 -14.91 2.06 -23.64
N TRP A 218 -14.57 0.77 -23.63
CA TRP A 218 -14.26 0.05 -22.40
C TRP A 218 -12.95 0.55 -21.80
N PHE A 219 -11.90 0.68 -22.62
CA PHE A 219 -10.59 1.14 -22.17
C PHE A 219 -10.65 2.54 -21.52
N GLU A 220 -11.33 3.49 -22.18
CA GLU A 220 -11.51 4.85 -21.64
C GLU A 220 -12.29 4.83 -20.32
N ALA A 221 -13.32 3.98 -20.22
CA ALA A 221 -14.10 3.82 -19.00
C ALA A 221 -13.29 3.18 -17.87
N ALA A 222 -12.40 2.23 -18.19
CA ALA A 222 -11.50 1.61 -17.23
C ALA A 222 -10.48 2.59 -16.69
N GLU A 223 -9.77 3.33 -17.55
CA GLU A 223 -8.83 4.36 -17.10
C GLU A 223 -9.51 5.40 -16.23
N SER A 224 -10.63 5.98 -16.69
CA SER A 224 -11.38 6.97 -15.90
C SER A 224 -11.89 6.38 -14.59
N GLY A 225 -12.35 5.13 -14.60
CA GLY A 225 -12.87 4.45 -13.42
C GLY A 225 -11.82 4.27 -12.33
N PHE A 226 -10.61 3.83 -12.71
CA PHE A 226 -9.49 3.71 -11.78
C PHE A 226 -9.02 5.08 -11.27
N GLU A 227 -8.95 6.11 -12.12
CA GLU A 227 -8.58 7.46 -11.69
C GLU A 227 -9.57 8.06 -10.69
N ASP A 228 -10.88 7.84 -10.90
CA ASP A 228 -11.94 8.26 -9.99
C ASP A 228 -11.90 7.45 -8.68
N SER A 229 -11.60 6.15 -8.77
CA SER A 229 -11.39 5.26 -7.61
C SER A 229 -10.25 5.78 -6.73
N PHE A 230 -9.08 6.08 -7.31
CA PHE A 230 -7.94 6.63 -6.57
C PHE A 230 -8.22 8.01 -5.98
N SER A 231 -9.02 8.82 -6.68
CA SER A 231 -9.37 10.17 -6.21
C SER A 231 -10.32 10.14 -5.01
N LEU A 232 -11.21 9.14 -4.92
CA LEU A 232 -12.12 8.99 -3.79
C LEU A 232 -11.47 8.24 -2.62
N LEU A 233 -10.89 7.08 -2.90
CA LEU A 233 -10.40 6.15 -1.88
C LEU A 233 -8.99 6.51 -1.40
N GLY A 234 -8.17 7.09 -2.26
CA GLY A 234 -6.75 7.28 -2.01
C GLY A 234 -5.94 5.98 -2.17
N PRO A 235 -4.63 6.04 -1.84
CA PRO A 235 -3.69 4.94 -2.03
C PRO A 235 -3.80 3.85 -0.95
N GLY A 236 -4.48 4.12 0.16
CA GLY A 236 -4.52 3.23 1.33
C GLY A 236 -5.57 2.12 1.26
N SER A 237 -6.53 2.18 0.33
CA SER A 237 -7.54 1.13 0.18
C SER A 237 -6.97 -0.11 -0.51
N CYS A 238 -7.44 -1.30 -0.12
CA CYS A 238 -7.01 -2.55 -0.73
C CYS A 238 -7.34 -2.61 -2.25
N THR A 239 -6.62 -3.45 -2.97
CA THR A 239 -6.68 -3.58 -4.43
C THR A 239 -8.08 -3.99 -4.90
N GLU A 240 -8.74 -4.90 -4.19
CA GLU A 240 -10.09 -5.37 -4.47
C GLU A 240 -11.10 -4.24 -4.38
N GLU A 241 -10.95 -3.36 -3.39
CA GLU A 241 -11.81 -2.19 -3.20
C GLU A 241 -11.57 -1.16 -4.32
N GLN A 242 -10.29 -0.93 -4.66
CA GLN A 242 -9.93 -0.05 -5.78
C GLN A 242 -10.54 -0.54 -7.10
N ILE A 243 -10.50 -1.85 -7.35
CA ILE A 243 -11.10 -2.50 -8.53
C ILE A 243 -12.63 -2.39 -8.49
N ALA A 244 -13.26 -2.67 -7.35
CA ALA A 244 -14.70 -2.59 -7.19
C ALA A 244 -15.23 -1.18 -7.51
N TYR A 245 -14.56 -0.14 -6.99
CA TYR A 245 -14.88 1.25 -7.31
C TYR A 245 -14.54 1.62 -8.75
N ALA A 246 -13.47 1.08 -9.33
CA ALA A 246 -13.14 1.31 -10.73
C ALA A 246 -14.26 0.80 -11.67
N TYR A 247 -14.77 -0.40 -11.44
CA TYR A 247 -15.91 -0.94 -12.20
C TYR A 247 -17.22 -0.19 -11.94
N TRP A 248 -17.41 0.33 -10.73
CA TRP A 248 -18.54 1.19 -10.40
C TRP A 248 -18.52 2.50 -11.21
N TYR A 249 -17.40 3.23 -11.19
CA TYR A 249 -17.23 4.49 -11.91
C TYR A 249 -17.17 4.32 -13.43
N GLY A 250 -16.53 3.25 -13.92
CA GLY A 250 -16.55 2.87 -15.34
C GLY A 250 -17.96 2.51 -15.84
N GLY A 251 -18.89 2.23 -14.91
CA GLY A 251 -20.31 2.16 -15.19
C GLY A 251 -20.71 0.96 -16.05
N LYS A 252 -21.77 1.14 -16.86
CA LYS A 252 -22.27 0.08 -17.74
C LYS A 252 -21.25 -0.34 -18.81
N ARG A 253 -20.37 0.57 -19.24
CA ARG A 253 -19.37 0.27 -20.27
C ARG A 253 -18.42 -0.83 -19.83
N MET A 254 -18.00 -0.84 -18.56
CA MET A 254 -17.12 -1.90 -18.05
C MET A 254 -17.85 -3.20 -17.70
N ARG A 255 -19.13 -3.11 -17.32
CA ARG A 255 -19.92 -4.24 -16.81
C ARG A 255 -20.74 -4.98 -17.85
N GLU A 256 -21.02 -4.35 -18.99
CA GLU A 256 -21.84 -4.94 -20.07
C GLU A 256 -21.01 -5.27 -21.32
N ILE A 257 -19.81 -4.69 -21.48
CA ILE A 257 -18.92 -4.91 -22.62
C ILE A 257 -17.74 -5.77 -22.16
N PRO A 258 -17.68 -7.06 -22.55
CA PRO A 258 -16.57 -7.92 -22.20
C PRO A 258 -15.39 -7.69 -23.16
N ALA A 259 -14.71 -6.55 -23.04
CA ALA A 259 -13.65 -6.16 -23.98
C ALA A 259 -12.28 -6.78 -23.64
N TYR A 260 -11.74 -6.47 -22.46
CA TYR A 260 -10.42 -6.91 -22.01
C TYR A 260 -10.53 -7.63 -20.67
N SER A 261 -9.62 -8.58 -20.43
CA SER A 261 -9.40 -9.10 -19.10
C SER A 261 -8.73 -8.02 -18.22
N LEU A 262 -8.90 -8.13 -16.91
CA LEU A 262 -8.29 -7.17 -15.98
C LEU A 262 -6.76 -7.19 -16.06
N GLU A 263 -6.16 -8.39 -16.14
CA GLU A 263 -4.73 -8.60 -16.32
C GLU A 263 -4.22 -7.93 -17.60
N GLU A 264 -4.87 -8.17 -18.74
CA GLU A 264 -4.45 -7.58 -20.02
C GLU A 264 -4.52 -6.05 -19.95
N PHE A 265 -5.58 -5.49 -19.36
CA PHE A 265 -5.72 -4.06 -19.20
C PHE A 265 -4.58 -3.46 -18.35
N LEU A 266 -4.34 -4.01 -17.16
CA LEU A 266 -3.39 -3.48 -16.18
C LEU A 266 -1.94 -3.68 -16.61
N TYR A 267 -1.59 -4.84 -17.15
CA TYR A 267 -0.20 -5.19 -17.46
C TYR A 267 0.22 -4.82 -18.88
N GLU A 268 -0.70 -4.82 -19.86
CA GLU A 268 -0.34 -4.64 -21.27
C GLU A 268 -0.87 -3.36 -21.91
N LYS A 269 -2.00 -2.80 -21.44
CA LYS A 269 -2.68 -1.71 -22.16
C LYS A 269 -2.50 -0.33 -21.54
N THR A 270 -2.69 -0.19 -20.23
CA THR A 270 -2.64 1.14 -19.60
C THR A 270 -1.21 1.61 -19.37
N GLU A 271 -0.96 2.89 -19.59
CA GLU A 271 0.29 3.57 -19.23
C GLU A 271 0.09 4.55 -18.05
N ARG A 272 -1.14 4.64 -17.52
CA ARG A 272 -1.54 5.64 -16.52
C ARG A 272 -1.68 5.07 -15.12
N ILE A 273 -1.74 3.76 -15.00
CA ILE A 273 -1.91 3.02 -13.75
C ILE A 273 -0.67 2.13 -13.59
N GLU A 274 -0.08 2.13 -12.40
CA GLU A 274 1.02 1.23 -12.04
C GLU A 274 0.75 0.56 -10.70
N ILE A 275 1.29 -0.65 -10.51
CA ILE A 275 1.40 -1.28 -9.20
C ILE A 275 2.64 -0.69 -8.53
N VAL A 276 2.47 -0.13 -7.33
CA VAL A 276 3.53 0.52 -6.57
C VAL A 276 3.59 -0.02 -5.15
N PRO A 277 4.79 -0.06 -4.56
CA PRO A 277 4.93 -0.30 -3.13
C PRO A 277 4.19 0.76 -2.33
N TYR A 278 3.40 0.31 -1.36
CA TYR A 278 2.69 1.11 -0.38
C TYR A 278 3.02 0.53 1.00
N GLY A 279 4.09 1.03 1.62
CA GLY A 279 4.63 0.45 2.84
C GLY A 279 5.09 -1.00 2.62
N ILE A 280 4.41 -1.96 3.25
CA ILE A 280 4.71 -3.41 3.15
C ILE A 280 3.81 -4.15 2.14
N GLU A 281 2.95 -3.40 1.45
CA GLU A 281 1.94 -3.94 0.53
C GLU A 281 2.11 -3.37 -0.87
N THR A 282 1.40 -3.96 -1.84
CA THR A 282 1.30 -3.44 -3.20
C THR A 282 -0.08 -2.84 -3.46
N ARG A 283 -0.11 -1.68 -4.14
CA ARG A 283 -1.35 -0.94 -4.43
C ARG A 283 -1.34 -0.38 -5.85
N PHE A 284 -2.53 -0.16 -6.42
CA PHE A 284 -2.64 0.57 -7.67
C PHE A 284 -2.55 2.07 -7.44
N TRP A 285 -1.75 2.75 -8.26
CA TRP A 285 -1.63 4.21 -8.22
C TRP A 285 -1.38 4.82 -9.61
N PHE A 286 -1.41 6.15 -9.67
CA PHE A 286 -1.11 6.88 -10.90
C PHE A 286 0.36 6.71 -11.30
N ALA A 287 0.58 6.29 -12.55
CA ALA A 287 1.90 6.11 -13.12
C ALA A 287 2.79 7.36 -12.98
N GLY A 288 3.94 7.18 -12.33
CA GLY A 288 4.94 8.22 -12.14
C GLY A 288 4.59 9.29 -11.09
N LYS A 289 3.48 9.14 -10.35
CA LYS A 289 3.16 10.01 -9.23
C LYS A 289 3.60 9.39 -7.92
N GLU A 290 4.16 10.21 -7.05
CA GLU A 290 4.53 9.79 -5.70
C GLU A 290 3.28 9.60 -4.83
N ILE A 291 3.28 8.58 -3.99
CA ILE A 291 2.24 8.37 -2.98
C ILE A 291 2.47 9.38 -1.84
N PRO A 292 1.45 10.17 -1.45
CA PRO A 292 1.56 11.09 -0.31
C PRO A 292 1.92 10.36 0.98
N ASP A 293 2.88 10.89 1.72
CA ASP A 293 3.25 10.34 3.03
C ASP A 293 2.17 10.66 4.09
N SER A 294 1.96 9.74 5.03
CA SER A 294 0.97 9.91 6.11
C SER A 294 1.60 10.60 7.33
N LYS A 295 0.79 11.33 8.10
CA LYS A 295 1.23 12.00 9.33
C LYS A 295 0.73 11.26 10.57
N GLY A 296 1.00 9.97 10.65
CA GLY A 296 0.57 9.13 11.78
C GLY A 296 -0.13 7.86 11.34
N LEU A 297 -0.79 7.21 12.29
CA LEU A 297 -1.57 5.99 12.08
C LEU A 297 -2.97 6.28 11.50
N GLU A 298 -3.12 7.36 10.71
CA GLU A 298 -4.41 7.86 10.22
C GLU A 298 -5.05 6.97 9.13
N GLY A 299 -4.53 5.76 8.88
CA GLY A 299 -4.97 4.84 7.84
C GLY A 299 -6.16 3.94 8.19
N PHE A 300 -6.55 3.85 9.47
CA PHE A 300 -7.66 2.96 9.88
C PHE A 300 -9.01 3.70 9.88
N SER A 301 -9.90 3.33 8.97
CA SER A 301 -11.31 3.72 9.02
C SER A 301 -12.05 2.82 10.02
N LEU A 302 -11.95 3.15 11.31
CA LEU A 302 -12.82 2.53 12.31
C LEU A 302 -14.29 2.88 12.00
N PRO A 303 -15.24 1.98 12.34
CA PRO A 303 -16.66 2.27 12.22
C PRO A 303 -17.01 3.67 12.77
N PRO A 304 -18.03 4.31 12.21
CA PRO A 304 -18.39 5.67 12.59
C PRO A 304 -19.33 5.73 13.79
N ASP A 305 -20.00 4.62 14.10
CA ASP A 305 -20.73 4.39 15.35
C ASP A 305 -19.78 3.79 16.38
N ARG A 306 -18.88 4.64 16.87
CA ARG A 306 -17.88 4.25 17.85
C ARG A 306 -18.50 4.10 19.23
N THR A 307 -18.04 3.09 19.96
CA THR A 307 -18.29 3.07 21.40
C THR A 307 -17.55 4.23 22.07
N ILE A 308 -17.97 4.58 23.29
CA ILE A 308 -17.33 5.65 24.06
C ILE A 308 -15.82 5.37 24.20
N ILE A 309 -15.44 4.10 24.33
CA ILE A 309 -14.03 3.68 24.45
C ILE A 309 -13.27 3.86 23.13
N GLU A 310 -13.85 3.44 22.01
CA GLU A 310 -13.25 3.65 20.70
C GLU A 310 -13.08 5.15 20.37
N GLU A 311 -14.06 5.99 20.74
CA GLU A 311 -13.93 7.45 20.60
C GLU A 311 -12.78 8.02 21.43
N ILE A 312 -12.65 7.59 22.69
CA ILE A 312 -11.58 8.03 23.59
C ILE A 312 -10.22 7.61 23.04
N LEU A 313 -10.06 6.35 22.64
CA LEU A 313 -8.79 5.82 22.14
C LEU A 313 -8.41 6.50 20.82
N MET A 314 -9.36 6.65 19.89
CA MET A 314 -9.09 7.29 18.61
C MET A 314 -8.78 8.79 18.74
N LYS A 315 -9.47 9.52 19.63
CA LYS A 315 -9.13 10.92 19.98
C LYS A 315 -7.66 11.06 20.42
N ASN A 316 -7.09 10.01 20.99
CA ASN A 316 -5.73 9.97 21.50
C ASN A 316 -4.74 9.23 20.58
N ASN A 317 -5.07 9.10 19.27
CA ASN A 317 -4.26 8.45 18.23
C ASN A 317 -4.03 6.94 18.45
N ILE A 318 -4.99 6.25 19.06
CA ILE A 318 -5.02 4.79 19.20
C ILE A 318 -6.24 4.27 18.41
N PRO A 319 -6.10 4.00 17.11
CA PRO A 319 -7.20 3.54 16.28
C PRO A 319 -7.41 2.04 16.47
N VAL A 320 -8.13 1.67 17.53
CA VAL A 320 -8.49 0.28 17.83
C VAL A 320 -10.00 0.12 17.99
N SER A 321 -10.49 -1.07 17.65
CA SER A 321 -11.87 -1.47 17.92
C SER A 321 -12.04 -1.89 19.39
N GLU A 322 -13.30 -2.01 19.82
CA GLU A 322 -13.65 -2.59 21.12
C GLU A 322 -13.13 -4.03 21.27
N TYR A 323 -13.17 -4.84 20.20
CA TYR A 323 -12.68 -6.22 20.22
C TYR A 323 -11.18 -6.33 20.50
N VAL A 324 -10.39 -5.39 19.97
CA VAL A 324 -8.97 -5.30 20.34
C VAL A 324 -8.82 -5.05 21.85
N VAL A 325 -9.62 -4.16 22.44
CA VAL A 325 -9.59 -3.89 23.90
C VAL A 325 -9.93 -5.16 24.69
N LEU A 326 -10.95 -5.92 24.28
CA LEU A 326 -11.32 -7.19 24.90
C LEU A 326 -10.20 -8.24 24.78
N SER A 327 -9.49 -8.26 23.64
CA SER A 327 -8.33 -9.14 23.45
C SER A 327 -7.20 -8.85 24.45
N TYR A 328 -6.97 -7.58 24.84
CA TYR A 328 -6.03 -7.22 25.92
C TYR A 328 -6.50 -7.72 27.30
N VAL A 329 -7.81 -7.75 27.55
CA VAL A 329 -8.38 -8.31 28.79
C VAL A 329 -8.18 -9.83 28.83
N ARG A 330 -8.38 -10.53 27.70
CA ARG A 330 -8.10 -11.98 27.59
C ARG A 330 -6.63 -12.31 27.75
N ASP A 331 -5.73 -11.49 27.18
CA ASP A 331 -4.28 -11.58 27.44
C ASP A 331 -3.96 -11.43 28.93
N ALA A 332 -4.60 -10.50 29.63
CA ALA A 332 -4.41 -10.34 31.07
C ALA A 332 -4.90 -11.56 31.87
N LEU A 333 -6.06 -12.13 31.51
CA LEU A 333 -6.57 -13.37 32.10
C LEU A 333 -5.62 -14.54 31.88
N PHE A 334 -5.05 -14.66 30.67
CA PHE A 334 -4.03 -15.68 30.35
C PHE A 334 -2.78 -15.54 31.22
N ARG A 335 -2.32 -14.31 31.45
CA ARG A 335 -1.18 -14.00 32.34
C ARG A 335 -1.50 -14.14 33.83
N GLY A 336 -2.77 -14.36 34.20
CA GLY A 336 -3.22 -14.39 35.59
C GLY A 336 -3.18 -13.01 36.26
N GLU A 337 -3.33 -11.95 35.48
CA GLU A 337 -3.27 -10.56 35.92
C GLU A 337 -4.65 -9.96 36.11
N THR A 338 -4.86 -9.30 37.25
CA THR A 338 -6.14 -8.65 37.61
C THR A 338 -6.00 -7.14 37.81
N ASP A 339 -4.81 -6.57 37.61
CA ASP A 339 -4.57 -5.14 37.82
C ASP A 339 -4.95 -4.35 36.56
N ILE A 340 -6.10 -3.68 36.62
CA ILE A 340 -6.64 -2.85 35.54
C ILE A 340 -5.66 -1.78 35.07
N VAL A 341 -4.81 -1.24 35.96
CA VAL A 341 -3.84 -0.20 35.60
C VAL A 341 -2.79 -0.76 34.64
N ASN A 342 -2.36 -2.01 34.84
CA ASN A 342 -1.37 -2.62 33.96
C ASN A 342 -1.96 -2.93 32.58
N ILE A 343 -3.22 -3.38 32.52
CA ILE A 343 -3.93 -3.61 31.26
C ILE A 343 -4.06 -2.30 30.49
N ALA A 344 -4.51 -1.23 31.16
CA ALA A 344 -4.61 0.10 30.58
C ALA A 344 -3.24 0.61 30.08
N THR A 345 -2.15 0.35 30.81
CA THR A 345 -0.80 0.78 30.42
C THR A 345 -0.25 -0.01 29.22
N ARG A 346 -0.66 -1.27 29.04
CA ARG A 346 -0.34 -2.03 27.82
C ARG A 346 -1.10 -1.49 26.61
N LEU A 347 -2.41 -1.28 26.75
CA LEU A 347 -3.27 -0.77 25.68
C LEU A 347 -2.90 0.67 25.29
N VAL A 348 -2.56 1.49 26.28
CA VAL A 348 -2.20 2.91 26.12
C VAL A 348 -0.75 3.09 26.55
N PRO A 349 0.21 2.98 25.61
CA PRO A 349 1.61 3.08 25.94
C PRO A 349 1.95 4.43 26.57
N SER A 350 2.97 4.43 27.45
CA SER A 350 3.43 5.60 28.21
C SER A 350 3.70 6.88 27.41
N ASN A 351 3.88 6.75 26.08
CA ASN A 351 4.09 7.90 25.23
C ASN A 351 2.81 8.72 24.93
N ILE A 352 1.64 8.14 25.22
CA ILE A 352 0.32 8.75 25.07
C ILE A 352 -0.18 9.14 26.47
N ARG A 353 -0.80 10.32 26.58
CA ARG A 353 -1.37 10.80 27.84
C ARG A 353 -2.85 11.03 27.67
N LEU A 354 -3.65 10.16 28.29
CA LEU A 354 -5.08 10.38 28.48
C LEU A 354 -5.30 11.48 29.53
N ASP A 355 -6.41 12.20 29.38
CA ASP A 355 -6.90 13.04 30.47
C ASP A 355 -7.47 12.15 31.60
N MET A 356 -7.67 12.73 32.79
CA MET A 356 -8.09 11.96 33.97
C MET A 356 -9.49 11.36 33.83
N ASP A 357 -10.36 12.01 33.06
CA ASP A 357 -11.74 11.56 32.85
C ASP A 357 -11.76 10.38 31.85
N ASP A 358 -11.02 10.50 30.73
CA ASP A 358 -10.81 9.45 29.73
C ASP A 358 -10.15 8.21 30.36
N LEU A 359 -9.15 8.39 31.24
CA LEU A 359 -8.50 7.29 31.96
C LEU A 359 -9.47 6.56 32.91
N ALA A 360 -10.31 7.32 33.62
CA ALA A 360 -11.31 6.74 34.53
C ALA A 360 -12.36 5.93 33.76
N LEU A 361 -12.85 6.45 32.63
CA LEU A 361 -13.79 5.74 31.75
C LEU A 361 -13.18 4.46 31.20
N LEU A 362 -11.92 4.50 30.74
CA LEU A 362 -11.22 3.31 30.27
C LEU A 362 -11.03 2.28 31.38
N ALA A 363 -10.65 2.70 32.59
CA ALA A 363 -10.46 1.80 33.73
C ALA A 363 -11.79 1.15 34.17
N ASP A 364 -12.88 1.91 34.23
CA ASP A 364 -14.20 1.38 34.55
C ASP A 364 -14.63 0.33 33.51
N TYR A 365 -14.47 0.63 32.22
CA TYR A 365 -14.78 -0.32 31.15
C TYR A 365 -13.94 -1.60 31.22
N LEU A 366 -12.62 -1.47 31.40
CA LEU A 366 -11.73 -2.64 31.54
C LEU A 366 -12.09 -3.49 32.77
N SER A 367 -12.54 -2.86 33.86
CA SER A 367 -13.01 -3.58 35.04
C SER A 367 -14.29 -4.35 34.76
N GLU A 368 -15.27 -3.75 34.08
CA GLU A 368 -16.50 -4.41 33.68
C GLU A 368 -16.23 -5.58 32.73
N ALA A 369 -15.39 -5.37 31.71
CA ALA A 369 -15.00 -6.41 30.76
C ALA A 369 -14.25 -7.57 31.44
N MET A 370 -13.37 -7.27 32.41
CA MET A 370 -12.67 -8.28 33.21
C MET A 370 -13.66 -9.13 34.03
N ASP A 371 -14.61 -8.50 34.71
CA ASP A 371 -15.62 -9.20 35.51
C ASP A 371 -16.49 -10.10 34.62
N GLU A 372 -16.88 -9.63 33.43
CA GLU A 372 -17.68 -10.39 32.47
C GLU A 372 -16.92 -11.59 31.88
N LEU A 373 -15.71 -11.34 31.36
CA LEU A 373 -14.91 -12.37 30.68
C LEU A 373 -14.35 -13.42 31.65
N SER A 374 -13.99 -13.03 32.87
CA SER A 374 -13.42 -13.95 33.86
C SER A 374 -14.32 -15.14 34.20
N GLY A 375 -15.64 -14.96 34.11
CA GLY A 375 -16.62 -16.02 34.40
C GLY A 375 -16.69 -17.12 33.35
N GLY A 376 -16.37 -16.81 32.09
CA GLY A 376 -16.40 -17.73 30.95
C GLY A 376 -15.02 -18.18 30.45
N TYR A 377 -13.95 -17.51 30.89
CA TYR A 377 -12.60 -17.73 30.41
C TYR A 377 -12.01 -19.09 30.85
N SER A 378 -11.40 -19.81 29.91
CA SER A 378 -10.74 -21.09 30.14
C SER A 378 -9.28 -21.04 29.70
N PHE A 379 -8.37 -21.01 30.68
CA PHE A 379 -6.93 -21.05 30.42
C PHE A 379 -6.50 -22.26 29.57
N PHE A 380 -7.15 -23.41 29.76
CA PHE A 380 -6.83 -24.62 28.98
C PHE A 380 -7.26 -24.51 27.52
N ALA A 381 -8.37 -23.84 27.23
CA ALA A 381 -8.81 -23.60 25.85
C ALA A 381 -7.94 -22.53 25.17
N ASP A 382 -7.39 -21.61 25.95
CA ASP A 382 -6.53 -20.52 25.49
C ASP A 382 -5.03 -20.87 25.45
N GLN A 383 -4.67 -22.14 25.70
CA GLN A 383 -3.25 -22.52 25.78
C GLN A 383 -2.50 -22.33 24.44
N GLY A 384 -3.20 -22.49 23.31
CA GLY A 384 -2.67 -22.25 21.97
C GLY A 384 -2.70 -20.77 21.58
N MET A 385 -3.88 -20.12 21.71
CA MET A 385 -4.06 -18.72 21.29
C MET A 385 -3.35 -17.72 22.21
N GLY A 386 -3.28 -17.99 23.52
CA GLY A 386 -2.75 -17.08 24.53
C GLY A 386 -1.34 -16.57 24.24
N PRO A 387 -0.36 -17.44 23.92
CA PRO A 387 0.98 -17.03 23.51
C PRO A 387 1.00 -16.13 22.26
N VAL A 388 0.25 -16.49 21.21
CA VAL A 388 0.18 -15.70 19.97
C VAL A 388 -0.44 -14.33 20.28
N ARG A 389 -1.58 -14.30 20.98
CA ARG A 389 -2.28 -13.10 21.44
C ARG A 389 -1.37 -12.17 22.25
N GLN A 390 -0.60 -12.75 23.17
CA GLN A 390 0.38 -12.01 23.96
C GLN A 390 1.40 -11.31 23.06
N ARG A 391 2.04 -12.04 22.14
CA ARG A 391 3.05 -11.50 21.24
C ARG A 391 2.45 -10.43 20.31
N THR A 392 1.27 -10.68 19.77
CA THR A 392 0.54 -9.71 18.93
C THR A 392 0.21 -8.44 19.69
N SER A 393 -0.24 -8.54 20.94
CA SER A 393 -0.50 -7.38 21.79
C SER A 393 0.77 -6.57 22.06
N GLU A 394 1.91 -7.23 22.26
CA GLU A 394 3.20 -6.58 22.50
C GLU A 394 3.68 -5.82 21.26
N LEU A 395 3.59 -6.42 20.06
CA LEU A 395 3.87 -5.76 18.78
C LEU A 395 2.93 -4.55 18.57
N HIS A 396 1.62 -4.75 18.74
CA HIS A 396 0.61 -3.70 18.57
C HIS A 396 0.91 -2.49 19.49
N SER A 397 1.15 -2.72 20.78
CA SER A 397 1.56 -1.68 21.73
C SER A 397 2.88 -1.03 21.34
N ALA A 398 3.87 -1.79 20.87
CA ALA A 398 5.18 -1.28 20.47
C ALA A 398 5.09 -0.33 19.26
N VAL A 399 4.25 -0.65 18.28
CA VAL A 399 4.01 0.19 17.10
C VAL A 399 3.33 1.51 17.49
N ILE A 400 2.27 1.46 18.31
CA ILE A 400 1.60 2.67 18.83
C ILE A 400 2.58 3.53 19.62
N ASN A 401 3.37 2.90 20.50
CA ASN A 401 4.34 3.59 21.34
C ASN A 401 5.42 4.30 20.51
N LEU A 402 5.92 3.63 19.46
CA LEU A 402 6.89 4.19 18.53
C LEU A 402 6.27 5.34 17.74
N SER A 403 5.08 5.16 17.16
CA SER A 403 4.38 6.23 16.43
C SER A 403 4.12 7.47 17.31
N ALA A 404 3.65 7.28 18.54
CA ALA A 404 3.45 8.36 19.50
C ALA A 404 4.77 9.06 19.87
N ARG A 405 5.87 8.30 20.04
CA ARG A 405 7.22 8.85 20.23
C ARG A 405 7.60 9.75 19.04
N LEU A 406 7.27 9.31 17.82
CA LEU A 406 7.62 10.03 16.61
C LEU A 406 6.84 11.34 16.45
N GLN A 407 5.58 11.36 16.88
CA GLN A 407 4.70 12.53 16.73
C GLN A 407 4.90 13.63 17.78
N ARG A 408 5.69 13.41 18.84
CA ARG A 408 5.91 14.38 19.93
C ARG A 408 6.61 15.69 19.52
N GLY A 409 7.03 15.81 18.26
CA GLY A 409 7.69 17.02 17.74
C GLY A 409 9.10 17.23 18.25
N GLU A 410 9.72 16.18 18.82
CA GLU A 410 11.12 16.21 19.30
C GLU A 410 12.13 16.18 18.15
N PHE A 411 11.69 15.88 16.93
CA PHE A 411 12.51 15.86 15.72
C PHE A 411 11.69 16.21 14.48
N GLU A 412 12.38 16.58 13.41
CA GLU A 412 11.74 16.96 12.14
C GLU A 412 11.42 15.70 11.33
N LEU A 413 10.14 15.50 10.99
CA LEU A 413 9.65 14.29 10.31
C LEU A 413 10.29 14.05 8.92
N SER A 414 10.86 15.09 8.31
CA SER A 414 11.57 15.00 7.02
C SER A 414 12.84 14.12 7.08
N TRP A 415 13.34 13.82 8.27
CA TRP A 415 14.48 12.91 8.47
C TRP A 415 14.10 11.44 8.49
N LEU A 416 12.82 11.12 8.66
CA LEU A 416 12.36 9.74 8.62
C LEU A 416 12.39 9.22 7.17
N PRO A 417 12.63 7.92 6.97
CA PRO A 417 12.38 7.27 5.69
C PRO A 417 10.96 7.57 5.21
N LYS A 418 10.77 7.71 3.90
CA LYS A 418 9.43 7.88 3.33
C LYS A 418 8.55 6.69 3.71
N HIS A 419 7.25 6.93 3.86
CA HIS A 419 6.25 5.90 4.14
C HIS A 419 6.43 5.21 5.50
N THR A 420 7.30 5.71 6.38
CA THR A 420 7.49 5.17 7.74
C THR A 420 6.15 5.03 8.46
N PHE A 421 5.31 6.07 8.43
CA PHE A 421 4.01 6.01 9.09
C PHE A 421 3.00 5.14 8.37
N ILE A 422 3.16 4.91 7.06
CA ILE A 422 2.33 3.97 6.30
C ILE A 422 2.64 2.55 6.75
N VAL A 423 3.93 2.18 6.79
CA VAL A 423 4.38 0.86 7.27
C VAL A 423 3.92 0.63 8.71
N LEU A 424 4.14 1.60 9.61
CA LEU A 424 3.68 1.49 11.00
C LEU A 424 2.14 1.37 11.09
N SER A 425 1.40 2.05 10.23
CA SER A 425 -0.06 1.93 10.19
C SER A 425 -0.53 0.56 9.69
N GLN A 426 0.17 -0.05 8.74
CA GLN A 426 -0.15 -1.39 8.23
C GLN A 426 0.17 -2.46 9.28
N ILE A 427 1.34 -2.41 9.91
CA ILE A 427 1.70 -3.34 10.98
C ILE A 427 0.70 -3.21 12.15
N GLN A 428 0.33 -1.99 12.54
CA GLN A 428 -0.69 -1.80 13.59
C GLN A 428 -2.05 -2.36 13.18
N GLY A 429 -2.47 -2.13 11.93
CA GLY A 429 -3.72 -2.62 11.39
C GLY A 429 -3.80 -4.14 11.35
N HIS A 430 -2.78 -4.80 10.81
CA HIS A 430 -2.70 -6.26 10.74
C HIS A 430 -2.62 -6.89 12.14
N ALA A 431 -1.86 -6.30 13.06
CA ALA A 431 -1.82 -6.75 14.45
C ALA A 431 -3.17 -6.56 15.15
N ALA A 432 -3.92 -5.49 14.86
CA ALA A 432 -5.26 -5.28 15.39
C ALA A 432 -6.24 -6.35 14.85
N SER A 433 -6.27 -6.59 13.54
CA SER A 433 -7.10 -7.64 12.94
C SER A 433 -6.79 -9.02 13.53
N LEU A 434 -5.52 -9.34 13.72
CA LEU A 434 -5.11 -10.60 14.33
C LEU A 434 -5.58 -10.71 15.79
N LEU A 435 -5.59 -9.61 16.56
CA LEU A 435 -6.14 -9.59 17.91
C LEU A 435 -7.66 -9.79 17.94
N GLU A 436 -8.38 -9.31 16.93
CA GLU A 436 -9.82 -9.53 16.75
C GLU A 436 -10.11 -10.99 16.40
N GLU A 437 -9.34 -11.60 15.48
CA GLU A 437 -9.47 -13.01 15.13
C GLU A 437 -9.16 -13.94 16.31
N LEU A 438 -8.18 -13.58 17.13
CA LEU A 438 -7.86 -14.30 18.37
C LEU A 438 -8.89 -14.05 19.46
N ASP A 439 -9.82 -13.11 19.31
CA ASP A 439 -10.92 -12.85 20.25
C ASP A 439 -12.05 -13.90 20.13
N ALA A 440 -11.68 -15.18 20.12
CA ALA A 440 -12.61 -16.32 20.10
C ALA A 440 -12.60 -17.11 21.42
N ASP A 441 -13.75 -17.72 21.76
CA ASP A 441 -13.89 -18.61 22.92
C ASP A 441 -13.20 -19.97 22.72
N ALA A 442 -12.98 -20.37 21.46
CA ALA A 442 -12.37 -21.63 21.08
C ALA A 442 -11.21 -21.36 20.12
N ALA A 443 -10.12 -22.12 20.28
CA ALA A 443 -8.98 -22.02 19.40
C ALA A 443 -9.35 -22.44 17.96
N PRO A 444 -8.83 -21.73 16.93
CA PRO A 444 -8.91 -22.20 15.57
C PRO A 444 -8.13 -23.53 15.43
N PRO A 445 -8.30 -24.25 14.30
CA PRO A 445 -7.45 -25.39 13.96
C PRO A 445 -5.96 -25.07 14.12
N ASP A 446 -5.15 -26.04 14.55
CA ASP A 446 -3.71 -25.84 14.79
C ASP A 446 -2.99 -25.26 13.56
N ASP A 447 -3.32 -25.74 12.35
CA ASP A 447 -2.73 -25.22 11.10
C ASP A 447 -3.03 -23.73 10.86
N ASP A 448 -4.23 -23.26 11.23
CA ASP A 448 -4.63 -21.86 11.09
C ASP A 448 -3.91 -21.00 12.14
N LEU A 449 -3.77 -21.51 13.36
CA LEU A 449 -3.06 -20.82 14.44
C LEU A 449 -1.55 -20.69 14.14
N ASP A 450 -0.94 -21.73 13.58
CA ASP A 450 0.45 -21.70 13.14
C ASP A 450 0.65 -20.67 12.01
N ALA A 451 -0.28 -20.60 11.06
CA ALA A 451 -0.26 -19.59 10.00
C ALA A 451 -0.37 -18.15 10.56
N MET A 452 -1.21 -17.96 11.58
CA MET A 452 -1.31 -16.68 12.32
C MET A 452 0.00 -16.30 13.01
N ASP A 453 0.67 -17.26 13.69
CA ASP A 453 1.94 -17.01 14.39
C ASP A 453 3.09 -16.75 13.39
N ASN A 454 3.12 -17.44 12.26
CA ASN A 454 4.09 -17.19 11.18
C ASN A 454 3.90 -15.79 10.57
N SER A 455 2.65 -15.38 10.32
CA SER A 455 2.36 -14.01 9.87
C SER A 455 2.79 -12.97 10.90
N LEU A 456 2.66 -13.28 12.19
CA LEU A 456 3.14 -12.41 13.27
C LEU A 456 4.66 -12.29 13.28
N ASP A 457 5.41 -13.37 13.04
CA ASP A 457 6.86 -13.34 12.92
C ASP A 457 7.32 -12.38 11.82
N SER A 458 6.74 -12.48 10.62
CA SER A 458 7.06 -11.55 9.51
C SER A 458 6.76 -10.08 9.86
N MET A 459 5.66 -9.82 10.58
CA MET A 459 5.33 -8.47 11.04
C MET A 459 6.32 -7.94 12.08
N ILE A 460 6.78 -8.78 13.01
CA ILE A 460 7.77 -8.41 14.03
C ILE A 460 9.12 -8.09 13.38
N GLU A 461 9.58 -8.92 12.43
CA GLU A 461 10.81 -8.67 11.69
C GLU A 461 10.76 -7.33 10.94
N THR A 462 9.68 -7.11 10.21
CA THR A 462 9.45 -5.86 9.49
C THR A 462 9.41 -4.65 10.42
N TYR A 463 8.81 -4.79 11.61
CA TYR A 463 8.80 -3.74 12.62
C TYR A 463 10.22 -3.42 13.12
N GLU A 464 11.03 -4.43 13.41
CA GLU A 464 12.40 -4.24 13.89
C GLU A 464 13.28 -3.60 12.82
N ASP A 465 13.16 -3.99 11.55
CA ASP A 465 13.86 -3.35 10.42
C ASP A 465 13.53 -1.86 10.30
N VAL A 466 12.22 -1.53 10.35
CA VAL A 466 11.75 -0.14 10.29
C VAL A 466 12.24 0.66 11.50
N LYS A 467 12.21 0.05 12.68
CA LYS A 467 12.69 0.66 13.93
C LYS A 467 14.20 0.92 13.87
N GLU A 468 15.00 0.02 13.31
CA GLU A 468 16.44 0.23 13.10
C GLU A 468 16.71 1.40 12.15
N LEU A 469 15.96 1.49 11.04
CA LEU A 469 16.06 2.60 10.10
C LEU A 469 15.70 3.94 10.77
N ILE A 470 14.63 3.96 11.58
CA ILE A 470 14.20 5.14 12.35
C ILE A 470 15.27 5.53 13.37
N ASP A 471 15.77 4.60 14.17
CA ASP A 471 16.75 4.89 15.21
C ASP A 471 18.07 5.38 14.59
N GLY A 472 18.48 4.83 13.45
CA GLY A 472 19.60 5.33 12.65
C GLY A 472 19.38 6.76 12.14
N ALA A 473 18.18 7.09 11.66
CA ALA A 473 17.81 8.44 11.25
C ALA A 473 17.81 9.43 12.43
N LEU A 474 17.26 9.02 13.58
CA LEU A 474 17.21 9.82 14.81
C LEU A 474 18.61 10.08 15.38
N ASP A 475 19.51 9.10 15.33
CA ASP A 475 20.89 9.27 15.77
C ASP A 475 21.65 10.26 14.88
N ASN A 476 21.41 10.23 13.57
CA ASN A 476 21.93 11.25 12.65
C ASN A 476 21.38 12.64 12.97
N PHE A 477 20.07 12.76 13.25
CA PHE A 477 19.45 14.02 13.68
C PHE A 477 20.07 14.55 14.99
N ARG A 478 20.24 13.69 16.00
CA ARG A 478 20.86 14.06 17.29
C ARG A 478 22.30 14.52 17.13
N ARG A 479 23.10 13.83 16.31
CA ARG A 479 24.48 14.22 16.00
C ARG A 479 24.52 15.61 15.35
N ASN A 480 23.58 15.90 14.44
CA ASN A 480 23.48 17.18 13.75
C ASN A 480 23.00 18.33 14.67
N ASN A 481 22.09 18.07 15.61
CA ASN A 481 21.64 19.07 16.58
C ASN A 481 22.68 19.37 17.68
N LEU A 482 23.49 18.39 18.08
CA LEU A 482 24.60 18.60 19.01
C LEU A 482 25.71 19.49 18.41
N SER A 483 25.89 19.49 17.08
CA SER A 483 26.82 20.42 16.42
C SER A 483 26.34 21.88 16.39
N LEU A 484 25.03 22.14 16.40
CA LEU A 484 24.43 23.48 16.35
C LEU A 484 24.57 24.26 17.68
N ILE A 485 24.49 23.58 18.83
CA ILE A 485 24.56 24.23 20.16
C ILE A 485 25.99 24.72 20.50
N ARG A 486 27.02 24.25 19.78
CA ARG A 486 28.41 24.75 19.93
C ARG A 486 28.75 25.97 19.08
N GLY A 487 27.80 26.52 18.31
CA GLY A 487 28.01 27.66 17.42
C GLY A 487 27.41 28.97 17.93
N GLY A 488 27.88 29.50 19.06
CA GLY A 488 27.51 30.82 19.55
C GLY A 488 28.33 31.96 18.93
N SER A 489 27.62 32.89 18.29
CA SER A 489 28.00 34.27 17.91
C SER A 489 28.61 34.53 16.52
N GLY A 490 28.10 35.58 15.89
CA GLY A 490 28.21 35.86 14.46
C GLY A 490 29.63 36.05 13.95
N ALA A 491 29.96 35.29 12.91
CA ALA A 491 31.11 35.52 12.06
C ALA A 491 30.70 35.30 10.59
N SER A 492 30.88 36.35 9.79
CA SER A 492 31.02 36.41 8.32
C SER A 492 30.59 35.16 7.50
N ARG A 493 29.58 35.31 6.61
CA ARG A 493 29.14 34.32 5.59
C ARG A 493 30.23 33.89 4.58
N VAL A 494 31.46 34.36 4.73
CA VAL A 494 32.54 34.15 3.75
C VAL A 494 33.00 32.68 3.69
N ASN A 495 32.72 31.85 4.71
CA ASN A 495 33.08 30.42 4.73
C ASN A 495 31.90 29.48 5.11
N ALA A 496 30.66 29.89 4.88
CA ALA A 496 29.51 29.02 5.14
C ALA A 496 29.33 28.02 3.99
N TRP A 497 29.31 26.73 4.32
CA TRP A 497 29.09 25.60 3.42
C TRP A 497 27.80 24.88 3.78
N ARG A 498 27.20 24.24 2.79
CA ARG A 498 26.00 23.43 2.94
C ARG A 498 26.18 22.10 2.26
N GLU A 499 25.46 21.14 2.80
CA GLU A 499 25.24 19.87 2.15
C GLU A 499 23.95 19.93 1.34
N ILE A 500 23.97 19.38 0.13
CA ILE A 500 22.80 19.29 -0.73
C ILE A 500 22.64 17.85 -1.15
N GLN A 501 21.43 17.31 -0.99
CA GLN A 501 21.06 16.03 -1.54
C GLN A 501 20.29 16.22 -2.84
N VAL A 502 20.81 15.65 -3.91
CA VAL A 502 20.25 15.64 -5.26
C VAL A 502 19.67 14.25 -5.48
N SER A 503 18.36 14.13 -5.64
CA SER A 503 17.68 12.83 -5.83
C SER A 503 16.90 12.88 -7.14
N VAL A 504 17.09 11.88 -8.01
CA VAL A 504 16.39 11.81 -9.30
C VAL A 504 15.00 11.20 -9.07
N SER A 505 13.94 11.98 -9.31
CA SER A 505 12.56 11.56 -9.07
C SER A 505 12.19 10.32 -9.89
N GLY A 506 11.49 9.37 -9.26
CA GLY A 506 11.09 8.11 -9.89
C GLY A 506 12.21 7.07 -10.01
N THR A 507 13.32 7.25 -9.29
CA THR A 507 14.45 6.31 -9.20
C THR A 507 15.05 6.35 -7.78
N ASP A 508 15.85 5.35 -7.42
CA ASP A 508 16.62 5.32 -6.15
C ASP A 508 17.98 6.03 -6.24
N VAL A 509 18.23 6.73 -7.36
CA VAL A 509 19.50 7.41 -7.62
C VAL A 509 19.56 8.73 -6.84
N TRP A 510 20.58 8.86 -5.98
CA TRP A 510 20.84 10.11 -5.29
C TRP A 510 22.33 10.40 -5.08
N ARG A 511 22.66 11.68 -4.90
CA ARG A 511 24.00 12.20 -4.64
C ARG A 511 23.94 13.22 -3.52
N ARG A 512 24.94 13.19 -2.64
CA ARG A 512 25.10 14.18 -1.57
C ARG A 512 26.41 14.92 -1.76
N VAL A 513 26.30 16.25 -1.83
CA VAL A 513 27.39 17.13 -2.26
C VAL A 513 27.54 18.31 -1.30
N LEU A 514 28.78 18.69 -1.05
CA LEU A 514 29.13 19.86 -0.27
C LEU A 514 29.37 21.04 -1.19
N VAL A 515 28.69 22.17 -0.94
CA VAL A 515 28.81 23.40 -1.71
C VAL A 515 28.87 24.63 -0.79
N PRO A 516 29.53 25.72 -1.19
CA PRO A 516 29.46 26.96 -0.43
C PRO A 516 28.07 27.61 -0.58
N GLU A 517 27.62 28.33 0.45
CA GLU A 517 26.32 29.03 0.43
C GLU A 517 26.21 30.09 -0.68
N THR A 518 27.35 30.52 -1.21
CA THR A 518 27.46 31.48 -2.31
C THR A 518 27.15 30.89 -3.69
N TYR A 519 26.94 29.56 -3.79
CA TYR A 519 26.56 28.93 -5.04
C TYR A 519 25.25 29.50 -5.57
N THR A 520 25.26 29.81 -6.86
CA THR A 520 24.08 30.25 -7.61
C THR A 520 23.29 29.06 -8.17
N LEU A 521 22.02 29.27 -8.55
CA LEU A 521 21.24 28.23 -9.25
C LEU A 521 21.88 27.76 -10.56
N GLU A 522 22.60 28.63 -11.28
CA GLU A 522 23.35 28.23 -12.48
C GLU A 522 24.52 27.29 -12.14
N GLU A 523 25.16 27.50 -10.98
CA GLU A 523 26.22 26.62 -10.48
C GLU A 523 25.65 25.32 -9.91
N LEU A 524 24.48 25.37 -9.29
CA LEU A 524 23.73 24.18 -8.88
C LEU A 524 23.30 23.34 -10.08
N HIS A 525 22.86 23.97 -11.18
CA HIS A 525 22.60 23.28 -12.44
C HIS A 525 23.84 22.52 -12.92
N ARG A 526 24.99 23.19 -13.01
CA ARG A 526 26.24 22.53 -13.43
C ARG A 526 26.65 21.40 -12.48
N LEU A 527 26.46 21.61 -11.18
CA LEU A 527 26.73 20.59 -10.18
C LEU A 527 25.89 19.34 -10.42
N ILE A 528 24.56 19.49 -10.60
CA ILE A 528 23.64 18.39 -10.88
C ILE A 528 24.08 17.64 -12.15
N GLN A 529 24.44 18.36 -13.20
CA GLN A 529 24.92 17.75 -14.45
C GLN A 529 26.18 16.90 -14.23
N VAL A 530 27.14 17.38 -13.45
CA VAL A 530 28.37 16.63 -13.16
C VAL A 530 28.10 15.40 -12.29
N VAL A 531 27.31 15.54 -11.21
CA VAL A 531 27.11 14.40 -10.28
C VAL A 531 26.19 13.30 -10.81
N LEU A 532 25.42 13.60 -11.85
CA LEU A 532 24.60 12.65 -12.60
C LEU A 532 25.25 12.20 -13.93
N ASP A 533 26.49 12.62 -14.23
CA ASP A 533 27.20 12.31 -15.48
C ASP A 533 26.39 12.68 -16.75
N TRP A 534 25.70 13.83 -16.70
CA TRP A 534 24.91 14.39 -17.79
C TRP A 534 25.69 15.46 -18.58
N ARG A 535 25.32 15.65 -19.85
CA ARG A 535 26.04 16.45 -20.84
C ARG A 535 25.40 17.79 -21.14
N ASN A 536 24.41 18.20 -20.35
CA ASN A 536 23.75 19.49 -20.47
C ASN A 536 23.11 19.75 -21.86
N SER A 537 22.42 18.76 -22.45
CA SER A 537 21.82 18.84 -23.80
C SER A 537 20.40 19.43 -23.88
N ALA A 538 19.69 19.57 -22.77
CA ALA A 538 18.33 20.10 -22.66
C ALA A 538 18.23 21.38 -21.81
N LEU A 539 17.08 22.07 -21.93
CA LEU A 539 16.72 23.23 -21.09
C LEU A 539 16.34 22.78 -19.68
N TYR A 540 16.55 23.65 -18.69
CA TYR A 540 16.23 23.37 -17.30
C TYR A 540 15.42 24.49 -16.64
N ARG A 541 14.75 24.16 -15.53
CA ARG A 541 14.02 25.11 -14.68
C ARG A 541 14.10 24.68 -13.22
N PHE A 542 14.21 25.67 -12.31
CA PHE A 542 14.01 25.47 -10.88
C PHE A 542 12.63 25.97 -10.43
N SER A 543 11.97 25.25 -9.50
CA SER A 543 10.72 25.64 -8.83
C SER A 543 10.75 25.24 -7.33
N CYS A 544 9.84 25.75 -6.51
CA CYS A 544 9.73 25.43 -5.07
C CYS A 544 8.25 25.45 -4.61
N GLU A 545 7.85 24.56 -3.69
CA GLU A 545 6.44 24.34 -3.31
C GLU A 545 5.86 25.34 -2.29
N LYS A 546 6.67 26.09 -1.53
CA LYS A 546 6.15 27.13 -0.62
C LYS A 546 5.68 28.36 -1.41
N THR A 547 4.47 28.32 -1.96
CA THR A 547 3.82 29.49 -2.54
C THR A 547 2.36 29.61 -2.13
N ASP A 548 2.15 30.18 -0.95
CA ASP A 548 1.02 31.10 -0.79
C ASP A 548 1.57 32.47 -0.38
N THR A 549 1.19 33.51 -1.13
CA THR A 549 1.62 34.93 -1.00
C THR A 549 3.01 35.33 -1.57
N SER A 550 3.11 35.47 -2.92
CA SER A 550 3.87 36.53 -3.67
C SER A 550 4.52 36.07 -5.01
N ARG A 551 3.72 35.56 -5.94
CA ARG A 551 4.15 34.96 -7.24
C ARG A 551 4.98 35.84 -8.19
N GLU A 552 5.03 37.17 -8.02
CA GLU A 552 5.64 38.07 -9.02
C GLU A 552 7.05 38.55 -8.66
N ARG A 553 7.38 38.64 -7.36
CA ARG A 553 8.73 39.01 -6.89
C ARG A 553 9.70 37.81 -6.99
N PHE A 554 9.18 36.59 -6.77
CA PHE A 554 9.93 35.33 -6.81
C PHE A 554 10.23 34.82 -8.23
N ARG A 555 9.33 35.05 -9.20
CA ARG A 555 9.60 34.75 -10.62
C ARG A 555 10.82 35.48 -11.20
N LYS A 556 11.19 36.65 -10.64
CA LYS A 556 12.44 37.37 -10.98
C LYS A 556 13.69 36.83 -10.27
N LYS A 557 13.55 36.17 -9.11
CA LYS A 557 14.65 35.57 -8.31
C LYS A 557 15.07 34.17 -8.78
N LEU A 558 14.20 33.42 -9.44
CA LEU A 558 14.55 32.13 -10.06
C LEU A 558 15.36 32.28 -11.37
N ALA A 559 15.88 33.47 -11.66
CA ALA A 559 16.92 33.68 -12.65
C ALA A 559 18.25 33.21 -12.08
N GLY A 560 19.10 32.54 -12.87
CA GLY A 560 20.27 31.75 -12.44
C GLY A 560 21.34 32.41 -11.55
N LYS A 561 21.17 33.67 -11.12
CA LYS A 561 22.10 34.44 -10.27
C LYS A 561 21.78 34.43 -8.77
N THR A 562 20.64 33.86 -8.33
CA THR A 562 20.31 33.82 -6.90
C THR A 562 21.09 32.72 -6.19
N GLN A 563 21.61 33.04 -5.00
CA GLN A 563 22.47 32.17 -4.20
C GLN A 563 21.67 31.23 -3.29
N ILE A 564 22.22 30.05 -3.00
CA ILE A 564 21.62 29.02 -2.14
C ILE A 564 21.38 29.54 -0.72
N GLY A 565 22.28 30.36 -0.17
CA GLY A 565 22.09 31.00 1.13
C GLY A 565 20.87 31.92 1.21
N GLU A 566 20.47 32.56 0.09
CA GLU A 566 19.30 33.45 0.06
C GLU A 566 17.98 32.66 0.15
N PHE A 567 17.93 31.44 -0.40
CA PHE A 567 16.76 30.56 -0.27
C PHE A 567 16.59 30.07 1.18
N CYS A 568 17.71 29.77 1.85
CA CYS A 568 17.70 29.33 3.24
C CYS A 568 17.23 30.43 4.20
N ASP A 569 17.63 31.68 3.96
CA ASP A 569 17.18 32.84 4.72
C ASP A 569 15.65 33.03 4.65
N GLU A 570 15.04 32.59 3.55
CA GLU A 570 13.59 32.64 3.30
C GLU A 570 12.86 31.35 3.73
N GLY A 571 13.58 30.42 4.39
CA GLY A 571 13.01 29.17 4.90
C GLY A 571 12.67 28.15 3.82
N ILE A 572 13.31 28.24 2.66
CA ILE A 572 13.22 27.29 1.56
C ILE A 572 14.35 26.27 1.72
N SER A 573 13.98 25.02 1.97
CA SER A 573 14.90 23.88 2.11
C SER A 573 14.86 22.93 0.91
N GLU A 574 13.98 23.19 -0.06
CA GLU A 574 13.77 22.29 -1.19
C GLU A 574 13.58 23.06 -2.50
N LEU A 575 14.26 22.58 -3.54
CA LEU A 575 14.14 23.04 -4.92
C LEU A 575 13.88 21.85 -5.84
N LEU A 576 12.91 22.01 -6.74
CA LEU A 576 12.65 21.06 -7.81
C LEU A 576 13.38 21.53 -9.06
N TYR A 577 14.18 20.66 -9.65
CA TYR A 577 14.94 20.88 -10.89
C TYR A 577 14.33 20.04 -12.01
N GLU A 578 13.66 20.71 -12.94
CA GLU A 578 13.11 20.11 -14.15
C GLU A 578 14.17 20.18 -15.25
N TYR A 579 14.52 19.03 -15.83
CA TYR A 579 15.48 18.91 -16.92
C TYR A 579 14.82 18.32 -18.17
N GLY A 580 14.63 19.17 -19.18
CA GLY A 580 13.81 18.85 -20.34
C GLY A 580 12.36 18.57 -19.96
N THR A 581 11.74 17.59 -20.62
CA THR A 581 10.41 17.04 -20.27
C THR A 581 10.50 15.65 -19.65
N GLN A 582 11.71 15.17 -19.37
CA GLN A 582 11.98 13.76 -19.11
C GLN A 582 12.45 13.50 -17.68
N TRP A 583 13.21 14.43 -17.09
CA TRP A 583 13.80 14.22 -15.77
C TRP A 583 13.41 15.33 -14.79
N THR A 584 13.10 14.91 -13.58
CA THR A 584 12.88 15.80 -12.45
C THR A 584 13.84 15.39 -11.35
N VAL A 585 14.49 16.36 -10.72
CA VAL A 585 15.49 16.14 -9.68
C VAL A 585 15.14 17.01 -8.49
N LYS A 586 15.03 16.40 -7.32
CA LYS A 586 14.78 17.09 -6.06
C LYS A 586 16.13 17.44 -5.42
N ALA A 587 16.36 18.74 -5.23
CA ALA A 587 17.54 19.29 -4.56
C ALA A 587 17.14 19.76 -3.16
N ILE A 588 17.48 18.97 -2.15
CA ILE A 588 17.21 19.24 -0.74
C ILE A 588 18.44 19.94 -0.15
N ILE A 589 18.26 21.15 0.34
CA ILE A 589 19.30 21.96 0.97
C ILE A 589 19.34 21.60 2.47
N LEU A 590 20.41 20.95 2.89
CA LEU A 590 20.63 20.48 4.26
C LEU A 590 21.41 21.52 5.08
N SER A 591 21.83 21.11 6.28
CA SER A 591 22.44 21.99 7.29
C SER A 591 23.66 22.76 6.80
N SER A 592 23.89 23.94 7.39
CA SER A 592 25.10 24.72 7.16
C SER A 592 26.19 24.40 8.19
N TYR A 593 27.44 24.49 7.75
CA TYR A 593 28.62 24.39 8.60
C TYR A 593 29.71 25.35 8.13
N GLN A 594 30.71 25.59 8.97
CA GLN A 594 31.85 26.43 8.62
C GLN A 594 32.91 25.56 7.94
N GLY A 595 33.13 25.79 6.64
CA GLY A 595 34.13 25.06 5.86
C GLY A 595 35.56 25.36 6.33
N GLY A 596 36.44 24.36 6.23
CA GLY A 596 37.87 24.57 6.45
C GLY A 596 38.49 25.52 5.41
N LYS A 597 39.70 26.04 5.67
CA LYS A 597 40.41 26.96 4.74
C LYS A 597 40.64 26.38 3.33
N ASN A 598 40.54 25.05 3.18
CA ASN A 598 40.73 24.32 1.92
C ASN A 598 39.51 23.45 1.58
N GLU A 599 38.31 23.77 2.06
CA GLU A 599 37.11 23.02 1.67
C GLU A 599 36.84 23.21 0.17
N THR A 600 36.59 22.10 -0.54
CA THR A 600 36.29 22.10 -1.97
C THR A 600 34.95 21.42 -2.20
N VAL A 601 34.33 21.75 -3.33
CA VAL A 601 33.07 21.11 -3.74
C VAL A 601 33.35 19.65 -4.03
N ARG A 602 32.66 18.78 -3.32
CA ARG A 602 32.85 17.33 -3.40
C ARG A 602 31.57 16.58 -3.08
N CYS A 603 31.38 15.47 -3.76
CA CYS A 603 30.43 14.44 -3.40
C CYS A 603 30.96 13.66 -2.19
N VAL A 604 30.10 13.51 -1.18
CA VAL A 604 30.42 12.83 0.09
C VAL A 604 29.71 11.49 0.25
N ALA A 605 28.61 11.28 -0.49
CA ALA A 605 27.87 10.05 -0.53
C ALA A 605 26.98 10.01 -1.78
N GLY A 606 26.57 8.82 -2.20
CA GLY A 606 25.60 8.62 -3.26
C GLY A 606 25.32 7.15 -3.46
N ALA A 607 24.18 6.83 -4.07
CA ALA A 607 23.79 5.45 -4.39
C ALA A 607 23.13 5.39 -5.77
N GLY A 608 23.25 4.23 -6.42
CA GLY A 608 22.71 3.95 -7.75
C GLY A 608 23.48 4.63 -8.88
N ALA A 609 23.61 3.94 -10.02
CA ALA A 609 24.12 4.50 -11.25
C ALA A 609 23.13 5.53 -11.80
N ALA A 610 23.64 6.70 -12.20
CA ALA A 610 22.77 7.75 -12.72
C ALA A 610 22.14 7.32 -14.06
N PRO A 611 20.86 7.66 -14.30
CA PRO A 611 20.23 7.35 -15.57
C PRO A 611 20.95 8.08 -16.69
N PRO A 612 21.26 7.41 -17.82
CA PRO A 612 21.80 8.10 -18.98
C PRO A 612 20.83 9.17 -19.46
N GLU A 613 21.35 10.36 -19.76
CA GLU A 613 20.56 11.53 -20.16
C GLU A 613 19.63 11.25 -21.36
N ILE A 614 20.01 10.31 -22.24
CA ILE A 614 19.27 9.92 -23.44
C ILE A 614 18.02 9.06 -23.14
N VAL A 615 17.91 8.51 -21.94
CA VAL A 615 16.76 7.69 -21.55
C VAL A 615 15.57 8.60 -21.27
N SER A 616 14.44 8.26 -21.89
CA SER A 616 13.23 9.08 -21.90
C SER A 616 12.43 8.96 -20.59
N GLY A 617 13.04 9.38 -19.49
CA GLY A 617 12.43 9.50 -18.17
C GLY A 617 12.45 8.25 -17.29
N PRO A 618 11.96 8.36 -16.05
CA PRO A 618 12.19 7.38 -14.99
C PRO A 618 11.58 5.99 -15.27
N LEU A 619 10.41 5.93 -15.90
CA LEU A 619 9.73 4.67 -16.21
C LEU A 619 10.54 3.80 -17.16
N ARG A 620 11.03 4.39 -18.27
CA ARG A 620 11.84 3.66 -19.25
C ARG A 620 13.14 3.17 -18.64
N PHE A 621 13.75 3.98 -17.77
CA PHE A 621 14.95 3.59 -17.03
C PHE A 621 14.70 2.42 -16.09
N ARG A 622 13.64 2.45 -15.25
CA ARG A 622 13.28 1.34 -14.35
C ARG A 622 12.99 0.04 -15.11
N ARG A 623 12.28 0.11 -16.24
CA ARG A 623 12.05 -1.06 -17.11
C ARG A 623 13.36 -1.68 -17.63
N MET A 624 14.34 -0.85 -17.95
CA MET A 624 15.66 -1.34 -18.36
C MET A 624 16.43 -1.98 -17.19
N LEU A 625 16.31 -1.44 -15.98
CA LEU A 625 16.90 -2.06 -14.78
C LEU A 625 16.28 -3.43 -14.51
N SER A 626 14.95 -3.51 -14.51
CA SER A 626 14.21 -4.79 -14.36
C SER A 626 14.55 -5.78 -15.48
N ALA A 627 14.71 -5.32 -16.72
CA ALA A 627 15.15 -6.16 -17.83
C ALA A 627 16.60 -6.68 -17.65
N LEU A 628 17.51 -5.90 -17.06
CA LEU A 628 18.87 -6.35 -16.76
C LEU A 628 18.91 -7.44 -15.68
N GLU A 629 18.03 -7.34 -14.70
CA GLU A 629 17.93 -8.26 -13.57
C GLU A 629 17.19 -9.55 -13.96
N ASN A 630 15.96 -9.42 -14.47
CA ASN A 630 15.01 -10.52 -14.63
C ASN A 630 14.56 -10.74 -16.09
N GLY A 631 14.96 -9.89 -17.04
CA GLY A 631 14.53 -9.97 -18.43
C GLY A 631 15.15 -11.12 -19.23
N GLY A 632 14.54 -11.46 -20.37
CA GLY A 632 15.10 -12.43 -21.32
C GLY A 632 16.36 -11.92 -22.04
N ASP A 633 17.07 -12.79 -22.76
CA ASP A 633 18.34 -12.42 -23.43
C ASP A 633 18.21 -11.24 -24.41
N ASP A 634 17.11 -11.17 -25.16
CA ASP A 634 16.86 -10.07 -26.10
C ASP A 634 16.57 -8.75 -25.37
N GLU A 635 15.86 -8.79 -24.24
CA GLU A 635 15.54 -7.62 -23.42
C GLU A 635 16.76 -7.12 -22.65
N ARG A 636 17.56 -8.01 -22.07
CA ARG A 636 18.87 -7.69 -21.47
C ARG A 636 19.80 -7.05 -22.47
N ARG A 637 19.87 -7.57 -23.71
CA ARG A 637 20.70 -7.01 -24.77
C ARG A 637 20.23 -5.60 -25.15
N ALA A 638 18.93 -5.40 -25.35
CA ALA A 638 18.37 -4.09 -25.64
C ALA A 638 18.63 -3.07 -24.51
N ALA A 639 18.50 -3.49 -23.25
CA ALA A 639 18.82 -2.65 -22.09
C ALA A 639 20.31 -2.28 -22.04
N LYS A 640 21.23 -3.23 -22.31
CA LYS A 640 22.68 -2.95 -22.37
C LYS A 640 23.07 -2.06 -23.54
N ASP A 641 22.41 -2.18 -24.69
CA ASP A 641 22.69 -1.33 -25.85
C ASP A 641 22.34 0.15 -25.57
N GLU A 642 21.30 0.40 -24.77
CA GLU A 642 20.86 1.76 -24.43
C GLU A 642 21.53 2.33 -23.16
N LEU A 643 21.75 1.51 -22.13
CA LEU A 643 22.39 1.94 -20.88
C LEU A 643 23.92 1.96 -20.97
N GLY A 644 24.48 1.18 -21.89
CA GLY A 644 25.92 0.93 -22.04
C GLY A 644 26.29 -0.46 -21.54
N ALA A 645 27.22 -1.11 -22.25
CA ALA A 645 27.62 -2.50 -21.97
C ALA A 645 28.23 -2.71 -20.57
N ASP A 646 28.85 -1.66 -20.02
CA ASP A 646 29.50 -1.65 -18.70
C ASP A 646 28.61 -1.04 -17.59
N PHE A 647 27.32 -0.80 -17.87
CA PHE A 647 26.41 -0.22 -16.90
C PHE A 647 26.08 -1.21 -15.78
N VAL A 648 26.25 -0.79 -14.52
CA VAL A 648 25.93 -1.57 -13.32
C VAL A 648 24.95 -0.77 -12.47
N PRO A 649 23.69 -1.21 -12.30
CA PRO A 649 22.61 -0.45 -11.65
C PRO A 649 22.95 0.15 -10.28
N ASP A 650 23.58 -0.62 -9.40
CA ASP A 650 23.84 -0.19 -8.01
C ASP A 650 25.18 0.52 -7.83
N PHE A 651 25.99 0.61 -8.89
CA PHE A 651 27.35 1.09 -8.79
C PHE A 651 27.45 2.62 -8.98
N PHE A 652 28.06 3.28 -7.99
CA PHE A 652 28.43 4.70 -8.07
C PHE A 652 29.92 4.91 -7.75
N ASP A 653 30.68 5.40 -8.74
CA ASP A 653 32.09 5.78 -8.55
C ASP A 653 32.20 7.23 -8.03
N MET A 654 32.25 7.35 -6.70
CA MET A 654 32.42 8.64 -6.02
C MET A 654 33.77 9.29 -6.31
N GLU A 655 34.84 8.52 -6.54
CA GLU A 655 36.15 9.09 -6.87
C GLU A 655 36.16 9.71 -8.27
N LYS A 656 35.56 9.04 -9.26
CA LYS A 656 35.34 9.61 -10.61
C LYS A 656 34.52 10.90 -10.52
N CYS A 657 33.39 10.86 -9.82
CA CYS A 657 32.54 12.04 -9.61
C CYS A 657 33.33 13.20 -8.99
N ASN A 658 34.14 12.94 -7.96
CA ASN A 658 34.98 13.96 -7.33
C ASN A 658 36.12 14.45 -8.22
N ARG A 659 36.71 13.61 -9.08
CA ARG A 659 37.69 14.06 -10.09
C ARG A 659 37.04 14.99 -11.11
N GLU A 660 35.83 14.67 -11.57
CA GLU A 660 35.08 15.48 -12.52
C GLU A 660 34.65 16.82 -11.91
N LEU A 661 34.15 16.80 -10.67
CA LEU A 661 33.90 18.01 -9.88
C LEU A 661 35.17 18.84 -9.70
N ASN A 662 36.33 18.26 -9.41
CA ASN A 662 37.54 19.07 -9.33
C ASN A 662 37.96 19.65 -10.70
N SER A 663 37.80 18.89 -11.78
CA SER A 663 38.18 19.31 -13.14
C SER A 663 37.27 20.40 -13.72
N ALA A 664 35.96 20.31 -13.50
CA ALA A 664 34.98 21.29 -13.98
C ALA A 664 35.14 22.66 -13.27
N TYR A 665 35.69 22.66 -12.06
CA TYR A 665 35.85 23.86 -11.24
C TYR A 665 37.28 24.43 -11.25
N LEU A 666 38.30 23.66 -11.66
CA LEU A 666 39.66 24.15 -11.94
C LEU A 666 39.75 25.08 -13.16
N VAL A 667 38.71 25.18 -14.00
CA VAL A 667 38.64 26.11 -15.15
C VAL A 667 38.24 27.54 -14.71
N ARG A 668 37.94 27.77 -13.42
CA ARG A 668 37.50 29.07 -12.87
C ARG A 668 38.45 29.74 -11.86
N THR A 669 39.63 29.17 -11.61
CA THR A 669 40.77 29.88 -10.99
C THR A 669 41.74 30.32 -12.06
#